data_AF-A0A6G6KAY9-F1
#
_entry.id   AF-A0A6G6KAY9-F1
#
_cell.length_a   1.000
_cell.length_b   1.000
_cell.length_c   1.000
_cell.angle_alpha   90.00
_cell.angle_beta   90.00
_cell.angle_gamma   90.00
#
_symmetry.space_group_name_H-M   'P 1'
#
loop_
_entity.id
_entity.type
_entity.pdbx_description
1 polymer ?
#
loop_
_entity_poly.entity_id
_entity_poly.type
_entity_poly.pdbx_seq_one_letter_code
_entity_poly.pdbx_strand_id
1 'polypeptide(L)'
;MKPPGRNPIFSIRSTTTLLLLLACLALPAWGQSDEDEIPAPKAEVALVHQSATVRLYEPDERPPRAVFVFGSGDGGWSAWEDAASHWLRDVGVYVIGFDLRSYAEKDFDQQKLGRDMATLANEGVTRSGGDANTPIIYGGWSMGAVQAVPAGAFAGRPPSLKGLVLMSADSRGRYGLRATDELGITPTGQGTFSLSDFSKGVAGLRVAQFHGGADFMASTAWVQGLTSPHQLYIMRGANHGFDGPADSFAPLLQRGVDWVLGDDTAVALPPEPGLPFGLSPLWPAAALAIGLAIFFIVSRQHSIRVLVLAVAVMGAVDLLEALFQKPPGVLAWMEQWVPLGVTEKSRLLLLLSGLALLSLARGLRRRKHIAWMLALGMLSISAVLHLARAFDWHHAVAAAILIIPLVRWRKEFIARSDAPSMRLGWIMAAVLALALFVYGTIGLRQLSERGNFGEALSWSQCSQGAAAAVVMQKSELDRDGSRAARSFLATLRAGSLVSAILVLALLLRPVLKRRYPEATDEERAKVKNIIATHGADPMNGFALLSDKRYFFSDDGDGVVAYALWRKFAVVLADPICESSKRAEMVRTFAEFCARQDWEPLFYCSHMSQRTLYEELGFVTFKVGEDARLDTAEFKLQGGKFQNLRTARNKAQKAGLTFQWYDAKPHPDHGLEAQVQLISQHWLDLKHGGEMTFDLGSFSLEFIREHGCAIVRNPEGRIETFATWLCYDGGRGRSLDLMRGRNEFKDVMDFLIVEAIDHFKASGVKEVSLGNAPLANVLAVDGEKLESREERAVRFLFDNFDKFYGYKSLFNFKKKYLPDWQGRYLAYRPRVSLAMVGLAIAGVHLPKGFVGLVRS
;
A
#
# COMPACT_ATOMS: atom_id res chain seq x y z
N MET A 1 -52.23 16.14 9.96
CA MET A 1 -51.48 14.98 10.47
C MET A 1 -50.35 14.65 9.49
N LYS A 2 -49.11 15.00 9.85
CA LYS A 2 -47.86 14.57 9.20
C LYS A 2 -47.35 13.33 9.95
N PRO A 3 -46.71 12.34 9.30
CA PRO A 3 -45.75 11.49 9.97
C PRO A 3 -44.31 12.04 9.79
N PRO A 4 -43.41 11.82 10.77
CA PRO A 4 -42.18 12.61 10.92
C PRO A 4 -40.92 11.94 10.35
N GLY A 5 -39.99 12.79 9.90
CA GLY A 5 -38.62 12.81 10.42
C GLY A 5 -37.65 11.68 10.04
N ARG A 6 -36.97 11.84 8.89
CA ARG A 6 -35.65 11.24 8.61
C ARG A 6 -34.58 11.79 9.56
N ASN A 7 -33.64 10.94 9.99
CA ASN A 7 -32.35 11.29 10.60
C ASN A 7 -31.34 10.12 10.35
N PRO A 8 -30.01 10.32 10.43
CA PRO A 8 -29.18 10.74 9.31
C PRO A 8 -28.18 9.66 8.83
N ILE A 9 -27.69 9.86 7.60
CA ILE A 9 -26.67 9.05 6.93
C ILE A 9 -25.30 9.30 7.58
N PHE A 10 -24.70 8.25 8.15
CA PHE A 10 -23.30 8.24 8.60
C PHE A 10 -22.36 8.41 7.41
N SER A 11 -21.77 9.60 7.28
CA SER A 11 -20.65 9.90 6.40
C SER A 11 -19.35 9.37 7.04
N ILE A 12 -18.91 8.18 6.64
CA ILE A 12 -17.58 7.66 6.99
C ILE A 12 -16.53 8.44 6.17
N ARG A 13 -15.96 9.49 6.76
CA ARG A 13 -14.79 10.20 6.25
C ARG A 13 -13.54 9.34 6.49
N SER A 14 -12.65 9.32 5.50
CA SER A 14 -11.49 8.43 5.38
C SER A 14 -10.29 8.79 6.27
N THR A 15 -10.51 9.25 7.49
CA THR A 15 -9.42 9.62 8.43
C THR A 15 -9.35 8.72 9.65
N THR A 16 -10.37 7.89 9.90
CA THR A 16 -10.43 7.03 11.09
C THR A 16 -9.56 5.78 10.99
N THR A 17 -9.24 5.31 9.77
CA THR A 17 -8.46 4.07 9.56
C THR A 17 -6.95 4.25 9.81
N LEU A 18 -6.44 5.49 9.75
CA LEU A 18 -5.02 5.78 10.03
C LEU A 18 -4.77 6.03 11.53
N LEU A 19 -5.77 6.53 12.26
CA LEU A 19 -5.70 6.76 13.71
C LEU A 19 -5.82 5.47 14.54
N LEU A 20 -6.55 4.46 14.04
CA LEU A 20 -6.63 3.14 14.69
C LEU A 20 -5.33 2.31 14.55
N LEU A 21 -4.50 2.59 13.55
CA LEU A 21 -3.19 1.92 13.37
C LEU A 21 -2.06 2.56 14.20
N LEU A 22 -2.23 3.81 14.63
CA LEU A 22 -1.28 4.53 15.49
C LEU A 22 -1.59 4.38 16.99
N ALA A 23 -2.82 4.04 17.37
CA ALA A 23 -3.20 3.78 18.76
C ALA A 23 -2.60 2.48 19.33
N CYS A 24 -2.06 1.58 18.49
CA CYS A 24 -1.38 0.36 18.93
C CYS A 24 0.13 0.54 19.25
N LEU A 25 0.67 1.77 19.16
CA LEU A 25 2.08 2.07 19.47
C LEU A 25 2.25 3.00 20.68
N ALA A 26 1.19 3.28 21.43
CA ALA A 26 1.30 3.97 22.71
C ALA A 26 1.57 2.92 23.81
N LEU A 27 2.84 2.79 24.21
CA LEU A 27 3.24 2.14 25.46
C LEU A 27 2.46 2.79 26.61
N PRO A 28 1.77 2.04 27.48
CA PRO A 28 1.36 2.58 28.76
C PRO A 28 2.62 2.67 29.62
N ALA A 29 3.21 3.86 29.69
CA ALA A 29 3.83 4.28 30.93
C ALA A 29 2.69 4.41 31.94
N TRP A 30 2.76 3.69 33.06
CA TRP A 30 2.34 4.11 34.41
C TRP A 30 2.41 2.95 35.39
N GLY A 31 2.94 3.22 36.59
CA GLY A 31 2.84 2.35 37.75
C GLY A 31 4.07 2.27 38.65
N GLN A 32 4.77 3.37 38.92
CA GLN A 32 5.54 3.45 40.18
C GLN A 32 4.51 3.71 41.29
N SER A 33 4.16 2.68 42.05
CA SER A 33 3.61 2.85 43.38
C SER A 33 4.78 3.16 44.31
N ASP A 34 4.95 4.44 44.63
CA ASP A 34 5.69 4.87 45.81
C ASP A 34 4.84 4.48 47.04
N GLU A 35 5.04 3.27 47.56
CA GLU A 35 4.70 2.95 48.94
C GLU A 35 5.99 2.80 49.73
N ASP A 36 6.08 3.53 50.85
CA ASP A 36 7.22 3.62 51.75
C ASP A 36 7.63 2.25 52.32
N GLU A 37 8.48 1.50 51.60
CA GLU A 37 9.05 0.23 52.10
C GLU A 37 10.23 0.49 53.04
N ILE A 38 10.13 -0.08 54.25
CA ILE A 38 11.18 -0.08 55.26
C ILE A 38 12.40 -0.82 54.68
N PRO A 39 13.57 -0.17 54.50
CA PRO A 39 14.71 -0.82 53.86
C PRO A 39 15.17 -2.02 54.70
N ALA A 40 15.26 -3.19 54.05
CA ALA A 40 15.70 -4.42 54.68
C ALA A 40 17.09 -4.24 55.35
N PRO A 41 17.31 -4.78 56.57
CA PRO A 41 18.59 -4.72 57.26
C PRO A 41 19.72 -5.26 56.38
N LYS A 42 20.84 -4.53 56.34
CA LYS A 42 22.04 -4.93 55.59
C LYS A 42 23.12 -5.42 56.55
N ALA A 43 23.86 -6.44 56.14
CA ALA A 43 25.04 -6.93 56.85
C ALA A 43 26.20 -7.14 55.88
N GLU A 44 27.43 -7.03 56.37
CA GLU A 44 28.63 -7.38 55.61
C GLU A 44 29.02 -8.83 55.90
N VAL A 45 29.24 -9.61 54.85
CA VAL A 45 29.71 -11.00 54.94
C VAL A 45 31.00 -11.14 54.15
N ALA A 46 32.03 -11.66 54.79
CA ALA A 46 33.32 -11.91 54.14
C ALA A 46 33.24 -13.20 53.32
N LEU A 47 33.23 -13.07 51.99
CA LEU A 47 33.29 -14.22 51.07
C LEU A 47 34.73 -14.44 50.57
N VAL A 48 35.00 -15.63 50.04
CA VAL A 48 36.31 -15.99 49.45
C VAL A 48 36.59 -15.14 48.21
N HIS A 49 35.55 -14.81 47.42
CA HIS A 49 35.71 -13.95 46.26
C HIS A 49 35.89 -12.47 46.61
N GLN A 50 35.04 -11.95 47.51
CA GLN A 50 35.06 -10.56 47.99
C GLN A 50 34.13 -10.36 49.20
N SER A 51 34.24 -9.24 49.91
CA SER A 51 33.20 -8.85 50.88
C SER A 51 31.91 -8.52 50.14
N ALA A 52 30.79 -9.03 50.63
CA ALA A 52 29.47 -8.79 50.06
C ALA A 52 28.53 -8.18 51.11
N THR A 53 27.88 -7.08 50.73
CA THR A 53 26.75 -6.56 51.46
C THR A 53 25.52 -7.42 51.16
N VAL A 54 24.99 -8.09 52.18
CA VAL A 54 23.77 -8.91 52.09
C VAL A 54 22.58 -8.16 52.68
N ARG A 55 21.38 -8.43 52.15
CA ARG A 55 20.09 -7.98 52.69
C ARG A 55 19.42 -9.14 53.41
N LEU A 56 18.81 -8.86 54.56
CA LEU A 56 18.23 -9.87 55.43
C LEU A 56 16.72 -9.69 55.53
N TYR A 57 15.96 -10.74 55.22
CA TYR A 57 14.51 -10.77 55.38
C TYR A 57 14.15 -11.88 56.34
N GLU A 58 13.71 -11.49 57.53
CA GLU A 58 13.41 -12.41 58.63
C GLU A 58 11.91 -12.71 58.68
N PRO A 59 11.50 -13.99 58.67
CA PRO A 59 10.11 -14.38 58.80
C PRO A 59 9.65 -14.30 60.26
N ASP A 60 8.33 -14.26 60.46
CA ASP A 60 7.73 -14.31 61.80
C ASP A 60 7.94 -15.68 62.49
N GLU A 61 8.14 -16.75 61.70
CA GLU A 61 8.36 -18.11 62.20
C GLU A 61 9.79 -18.32 62.73
N ARG A 62 9.92 -18.81 63.97
CA ARG A 62 11.22 -19.10 64.62
C ARG A 62 11.19 -20.49 65.29
N PRO A 63 12.02 -21.46 64.86
CA PRO A 63 12.99 -21.39 63.75
C PRO A 63 12.29 -21.30 62.37
N PRO A 64 12.95 -20.73 61.34
CA PRO A 64 12.34 -20.61 60.01
C PRO A 64 12.19 -21.97 59.32
N ARG A 65 11.26 -22.08 58.36
CA ARG A 65 11.04 -23.30 57.56
C ARG A 65 12.26 -23.69 56.73
N ALA A 66 13.00 -22.69 56.26
CA ALA A 66 14.23 -22.86 55.51
C ALA A 66 15.05 -21.55 55.52
N VAL A 67 16.31 -21.65 55.10
CA VAL A 67 17.16 -20.51 54.74
C VAL A 67 17.31 -20.48 53.22
N PHE A 68 17.05 -19.33 52.61
CA PHE A 68 17.13 -19.12 51.17
C PHE A 68 18.26 -18.15 50.83
N VAL A 69 19.25 -18.62 50.07
CA VAL A 69 20.28 -17.74 49.50
C VAL A 69 19.79 -17.22 48.15
N PHE A 70 19.42 -15.93 48.11
CA PHE A 70 18.78 -15.30 46.95
C PHE A 70 19.79 -14.42 46.19
N GLY A 71 20.06 -14.78 44.93
CA GLY A 71 20.89 -13.98 44.03
C GLY A 71 20.06 -13.07 43.12
N SER A 72 20.47 -11.80 42.99
CA SER A 72 19.86 -10.83 42.07
C SER A 72 20.12 -11.14 40.59
N GLY A 73 19.40 -10.45 39.71
CA GLY A 73 19.65 -10.45 38.28
C GLY A 73 20.95 -9.75 37.88
N ASP A 74 21.22 -9.72 36.58
CA ASP A 74 22.35 -8.98 35.98
C ASP A 74 22.22 -7.45 36.12
N GLY A 75 20.99 -6.95 36.31
CA GLY A 75 20.69 -5.56 36.68
C GLY A 75 21.12 -5.16 38.10
N GLY A 76 21.42 -6.13 38.97
CA GLY A 76 21.67 -5.89 40.39
C GLY A 76 20.37 -5.84 41.20
N TRP A 77 20.46 -5.55 42.50
CA TRP A 77 19.27 -5.59 43.37
C TRP A 77 18.27 -4.46 43.08
N SER A 78 17.06 -4.82 42.65
CA SER A 78 15.97 -3.89 42.32
C SER A 78 14.74 -4.12 43.21
N ALA A 79 13.66 -3.38 42.93
CA ALA A 79 12.37 -3.55 43.60
C ALA A 79 11.78 -4.96 43.38
N TRP A 80 12.12 -5.62 42.26
CA TRP A 80 11.67 -6.99 41.99
C TRP A 80 12.29 -8.01 42.95
N GLU A 81 13.61 -7.94 43.17
CA GLU A 81 14.29 -8.80 44.15
C GLU A 81 13.82 -8.54 45.57
N ASP A 82 13.47 -7.29 45.88
CA ASP A 82 12.89 -6.91 47.17
C ASP A 82 11.52 -7.57 47.37
N ALA A 83 10.61 -7.40 46.40
CA ALA A 83 9.29 -8.01 46.41
C ALA A 83 9.35 -9.55 46.47
N ALA A 84 10.23 -10.17 45.68
CA ALA A 84 10.44 -11.62 45.71
C ALA A 84 10.95 -12.12 47.07
N SER A 85 11.84 -11.36 47.71
CA SER A 85 12.35 -11.68 49.04
C SER A 85 11.28 -11.50 50.12
N HIS A 86 10.41 -10.50 49.99
CA HIS A 86 9.23 -10.34 50.85
C HIS A 86 8.25 -11.51 50.70
N TRP A 87 7.94 -11.95 49.48
CA TRP A 87 7.08 -13.13 49.29
C TRP A 87 7.68 -14.41 49.90
N LEU A 88 9.00 -14.61 49.79
CA LEU A 88 9.67 -15.75 50.42
C LEU A 88 9.64 -15.66 51.95
N ARG A 89 9.86 -14.46 52.51
CA ARG A 89 9.72 -14.19 53.95
C ARG A 89 8.31 -14.55 54.43
N ASP A 90 7.29 -14.13 53.71
CA ASP A 90 5.88 -14.36 54.07
C ASP A 90 5.51 -15.85 54.02
N VAL A 91 6.26 -16.66 53.27
CA VAL A 91 6.13 -18.13 53.23
C VAL A 91 6.88 -18.80 54.40
N GLY A 92 7.50 -18.05 55.31
CA GLY A 92 8.18 -18.55 56.51
C GLY A 92 9.66 -18.88 56.30
N VAL A 93 10.27 -18.35 55.25
CA VAL A 93 11.66 -18.64 54.86
C VAL A 93 12.56 -17.44 55.19
N TYR A 94 13.72 -17.70 55.80
CA TYR A 94 14.72 -16.66 56.06
C TYR A 94 15.54 -16.40 54.80
N VAL A 95 15.47 -15.18 54.26
CA VAL A 95 16.17 -14.84 53.00
C VAL A 95 17.45 -14.07 53.32
N ILE A 96 18.57 -14.61 52.84
CA ILE A 96 19.83 -13.88 52.72
C ILE A 96 20.04 -13.50 51.25
N GLY A 97 19.73 -12.25 50.94
CA GLY A 97 19.83 -11.67 49.62
C GLY A 97 21.23 -11.13 49.34
N PHE A 98 21.85 -11.54 48.24
CA PHE A 98 23.16 -11.01 47.85
C PHE A 98 23.15 -10.47 46.42
N ASP A 99 23.82 -9.33 46.21
CA ASP A 99 23.83 -8.66 44.93
C ASP A 99 24.85 -9.31 43.98
N LEU A 100 24.33 -10.09 43.04
CA LEU A 100 25.12 -10.85 42.10
C LEU A 100 25.76 -10.01 41.01
N ARG A 101 25.22 -8.83 40.72
CA ARG A 101 25.86 -7.89 39.80
C ARG A 101 27.19 -7.42 40.37
N SER A 102 27.17 -6.96 41.62
CA SER A 102 28.37 -6.55 42.35
C SER A 102 29.34 -7.71 42.55
N TYR A 103 28.82 -8.93 42.79
CA TYR A 103 29.63 -10.16 42.84
C TYR A 103 30.33 -10.45 41.51
N ALA A 104 29.66 -10.22 40.38
CA ALA A 104 30.17 -10.57 39.06
C ALA A 104 31.04 -9.48 38.39
N GLU A 105 31.30 -8.35 39.06
CA GLU A 105 32.26 -7.33 38.58
C GLU A 105 33.68 -7.90 38.41
N LYS A 106 34.03 -8.92 39.21
CA LYS A 106 35.27 -9.67 39.09
C LYS A 106 34.99 -11.07 38.58
N ASP A 107 35.90 -11.60 37.78
CA ASP A 107 35.79 -12.98 37.31
C ASP A 107 35.98 -13.97 38.47
N PHE A 108 35.13 -14.98 38.47
CA PHE A 108 35.19 -16.09 39.43
C PHE A 108 35.12 -17.43 38.69
N ASP A 109 34.99 -18.52 39.44
CA ASP A 109 34.80 -19.87 38.91
C ASP A 109 33.78 -20.61 39.78
N GLN A 110 33.43 -21.83 39.38
CA GLN A 110 32.47 -22.66 40.12
C GLN A 110 32.89 -22.89 41.58
N GLN A 111 34.18 -23.07 41.85
CA GLN A 111 34.65 -23.39 43.20
C GLN A 111 34.49 -22.20 44.14
N LYS A 112 34.81 -20.99 43.66
CA LYS A 112 34.61 -19.75 44.42
C LYS A 112 33.11 -19.50 44.67
N LEU A 113 32.29 -19.56 43.62
CA LEU A 113 30.85 -19.39 43.72
C LEU A 113 30.23 -20.39 44.71
N GLY A 114 30.61 -21.67 44.61
CA GLY A 114 30.09 -22.72 45.49
C GLY A 114 30.49 -22.55 46.96
N ARG A 115 31.74 -22.15 47.24
CA ARG A 115 32.19 -21.85 48.61
C ARG A 115 31.48 -20.63 49.18
N ASP A 116 31.31 -19.59 48.38
CA ASP A 116 30.70 -18.34 48.83
C ASP A 116 29.20 -18.50 49.09
N MET A 117 28.49 -19.23 48.22
CA MET A 117 27.09 -19.60 48.47
C MET A 117 26.92 -20.48 49.71
N ALA A 118 27.89 -21.35 50.03
CA ALA A 118 27.89 -22.12 51.27
C ALA A 118 28.15 -21.24 52.50
N THR A 119 29.06 -20.27 52.41
CA THR A 119 29.29 -19.26 53.46
C THR A 119 28.03 -18.45 53.74
N LEU A 120 27.36 -17.95 52.69
CA LEU A 120 26.10 -17.23 52.81
C LEU A 120 25.00 -18.08 53.46
N ALA A 121 24.91 -19.35 53.09
CA ALA A 121 23.92 -20.25 53.68
C ALA A 121 24.17 -20.49 55.17
N ASN A 122 25.42 -20.75 55.56
CA ASN A 122 25.81 -20.94 56.97
C ASN A 122 25.59 -19.66 57.79
N GLU A 123 25.87 -18.50 57.20
CA GLU A 123 25.60 -17.20 57.81
C GLU A 123 24.10 -17.00 58.02
N GLY A 124 23.27 -17.34 57.03
CA GLY A 124 21.81 -17.31 57.13
C GLY A 124 21.30 -18.22 58.25
N VAL A 125 21.77 -19.47 58.33
CA VAL A 125 21.41 -20.42 59.40
C VAL A 125 21.78 -19.88 60.78
N THR A 126 22.99 -19.32 60.92
CA THR A 126 23.47 -18.77 62.19
C THR A 126 22.63 -17.59 62.63
N ARG A 127 22.30 -16.67 61.71
CA ARG A 127 21.52 -15.46 62.00
C ARG A 127 20.04 -15.74 62.25
N SER A 128 19.48 -16.76 61.61
CA SER A 128 18.09 -17.15 61.80
C SER A 128 17.86 -17.97 63.08
N GLY A 129 18.91 -18.24 63.87
CA GLY A 129 18.85 -19.12 65.04
C GLY A 129 18.61 -20.60 64.69
N GLY A 130 18.94 -21.00 63.45
CA GLY A 130 18.82 -22.37 62.97
C GLY A 130 19.97 -23.27 63.44
N ASP A 131 19.81 -24.56 63.23
CA ASP A 131 20.83 -25.59 63.49
C ASP A 131 21.39 -26.20 62.18
N ALA A 132 22.29 -27.17 62.31
CA ALA A 132 22.90 -27.84 61.15
C ALA A 132 21.91 -28.62 60.26
N ASN A 133 20.68 -28.86 60.73
CA ASN A 133 19.63 -29.56 59.99
C ASN A 133 18.65 -28.60 59.31
N THR A 134 18.77 -27.29 59.54
CA THR A 134 17.90 -26.28 58.95
C THR A 134 17.95 -26.37 57.42
N PRO A 135 16.81 -26.60 56.73
CA PRO A 135 16.77 -26.74 55.28
C PRO A 135 17.32 -25.51 54.56
N ILE A 136 18.14 -25.73 53.53
CA ILE A 136 18.71 -24.64 52.71
C ILE A 136 18.15 -24.74 51.29
N ILE A 137 17.86 -23.59 50.68
CA ILE A 137 17.47 -23.44 49.28
C ILE A 137 18.39 -22.43 48.61
N TYR A 138 18.88 -22.75 47.40
CA TYR A 138 19.56 -21.78 46.54
C TYR A 138 18.63 -21.32 45.43
N GLY A 139 18.66 -20.04 45.11
CA GLY A 139 17.82 -19.53 44.05
C GLY A 139 18.06 -18.07 43.73
N GLY A 140 17.23 -17.53 42.85
CA GLY A 140 17.32 -16.14 42.47
C GLY A 140 16.54 -15.87 41.19
N TRP A 141 16.76 -14.67 40.66
CA TRP A 141 16.15 -14.20 39.42
C TRP A 141 17.20 -14.01 38.32
N SER A 142 16.85 -14.37 37.09
CA SER A 142 17.70 -14.22 35.90
C SER A 142 19.11 -14.79 36.14
N MET A 143 20.15 -13.94 36.16
CA MET A 143 21.53 -14.34 36.44
C MET A 143 21.68 -15.11 37.75
N GLY A 144 20.97 -14.74 38.81
CA GLY A 144 21.00 -15.45 40.09
C GLY A 144 20.35 -16.82 40.07
N ALA A 145 19.30 -16.98 39.29
CA ALA A 145 18.73 -18.31 39.03
C ALA A 145 19.75 -19.19 38.30
N VAL A 146 20.43 -18.65 37.28
CA VAL A 146 21.43 -19.39 36.50
C VAL A 146 22.65 -19.77 37.36
N GLN A 147 23.11 -18.91 38.25
CA GLN A 147 24.27 -19.17 39.11
C GLN A 147 23.97 -20.10 40.29
N ALA A 148 22.72 -20.19 40.74
CA ALA A 148 22.33 -21.14 41.79
C ALA A 148 22.58 -22.61 41.39
N VAL A 149 22.54 -22.93 40.09
CA VAL A 149 22.73 -24.29 39.57
C VAL A 149 24.17 -24.81 39.71
N PRO A 150 25.22 -24.14 39.18
CA PRO A 150 26.60 -24.57 39.39
C PRO A 150 27.03 -24.53 40.87
N ALA A 151 26.48 -23.60 41.67
CA ALA A 151 26.70 -23.56 43.12
C ALA A 151 26.04 -24.76 43.82
N GLY A 152 24.81 -25.11 43.42
CA GLY A 152 24.13 -26.31 43.86
C GLY A 152 24.87 -27.58 43.45
N ALA A 153 25.56 -27.61 42.32
CA ALA A 153 26.38 -28.75 41.88
C ALA A 153 27.75 -28.85 42.56
N PHE A 154 28.13 -27.87 43.38
CA PHE A 154 29.42 -27.86 44.06
C PHE A 154 29.54 -28.97 45.12
N ALA A 155 30.63 -29.74 45.09
CA ALA A 155 30.83 -30.87 46.00
C ALA A 155 30.87 -30.48 47.49
N GLY A 156 31.32 -29.27 47.81
CA GLY A 156 31.36 -28.73 49.18
C GLY A 156 30.10 -27.97 49.60
N ARG A 157 28.97 -28.15 48.92
CA ARG A 157 27.68 -27.55 49.30
C ARG A 157 27.22 -28.06 50.69
N PRO A 158 26.41 -27.29 51.44
CA PRO A 158 25.87 -27.73 52.72
C PRO A 158 25.05 -29.03 52.58
N PRO A 159 25.16 -29.99 53.52
CA PRO A 159 24.39 -31.23 53.46
C PRO A 159 22.88 -31.02 53.64
N SER A 160 22.46 -29.90 54.23
CA SER A 160 21.05 -29.53 54.40
C SER A 160 20.42 -28.82 53.18
N LEU A 161 21.17 -28.60 52.08
CA LEU A 161 20.62 -28.07 50.82
C LEU A 161 19.58 -29.03 50.24
N LYS A 162 18.32 -28.59 50.18
CA LYS A 162 17.17 -29.40 49.71
C LYS A 162 16.87 -29.24 48.23
N GLY A 163 17.12 -28.06 47.67
CA GLY A 163 16.82 -27.82 46.27
C GLY A 163 17.11 -26.43 45.76
N LEU A 164 16.69 -26.21 44.51
CA LEU A 164 16.88 -24.99 43.74
C LEU A 164 15.54 -24.37 43.36
N VAL A 165 15.41 -23.06 43.51
CA VAL A 165 14.24 -22.27 43.09
C VAL A 165 14.68 -21.20 42.11
N LEU A 166 14.29 -21.36 40.85
CA LEU A 166 14.90 -20.66 39.72
C LEU A 166 13.87 -19.79 39.00
N MET A 167 14.01 -18.47 39.08
CA MET A 167 13.08 -17.54 38.43
C MET A 167 13.69 -17.00 37.13
N SER A 168 13.06 -17.28 35.99
CA SER A 168 13.52 -16.84 34.66
C SER A 168 14.97 -17.27 34.34
N ALA A 169 15.35 -18.50 34.72
CA ALA A 169 16.67 -19.05 34.42
C ALA A 169 16.84 -19.34 32.91
N ASP A 170 17.89 -18.79 32.31
CA ASP A 170 18.33 -19.16 30.97
C ASP A 170 19.14 -20.47 30.98
N SER A 171 19.30 -21.11 29.83
CA SER A 171 20.03 -22.36 29.60
C SER A 171 21.56 -22.25 29.78
N ARG A 172 22.11 -21.03 29.82
CA ARG A 172 23.56 -20.78 29.96
C ARG A 172 23.85 -19.61 30.88
N GLY A 173 25.01 -19.67 31.53
CA GLY A 173 25.53 -18.62 32.40
C GLY A 173 27.01 -18.33 32.16
N ARG A 174 27.55 -17.39 32.94
CA ARG A 174 28.97 -17.01 32.95
C ARG A 174 29.45 -16.85 34.39
N TYR A 175 30.74 -17.13 34.62
CA TYR A 175 31.43 -16.73 35.83
C TYR A 175 32.07 -15.33 35.66
N GLY A 176 31.35 -14.29 36.07
CA GLY A 176 31.67 -12.87 35.86
C GLY A 176 30.70 -12.18 34.90
N LEU A 177 30.79 -10.85 34.78
CA LEU A 177 29.93 -10.02 33.92
C LEU A 177 30.76 -9.34 32.83
N ARG A 178 30.19 -9.20 31.62
CA ARG A 178 30.77 -8.41 30.52
C ARG A 178 29.75 -7.40 30.02
N ALA A 179 30.22 -6.28 29.48
CA ALA A 179 29.34 -5.25 28.89
C ALA A 179 28.46 -5.79 27.75
N THR A 180 28.85 -6.89 27.09
CA THR A 180 28.04 -7.56 26.07
C THR A 180 26.90 -8.41 26.64
N ASP A 181 27.01 -8.82 27.90
CA ASP A 181 26.03 -9.66 28.59
C ASP A 181 24.88 -8.81 29.17
N GLU A 182 25.09 -7.50 29.40
CA GLU A 182 24.08 -6.53 29.87
C GLU A 182 22.95 -6.24 28.85
N LEU A 183 23.03 -6.81 27.64
CA LEU A 183 21.99 -6.69 26.61
C LEU A 183 20.91 -7.78 26.69
N GLY A 184 20.93 -8.62 27.74
CA GLY A 184 19.92 -9.66 27.95
C GLY A 184 19.98 -10.80 26.92
N ILE A 185 21.18 -11.05 26.38
CA ILE A 185 21.45 -12.11 25.40
C ILE A 185 22.20 -13.23 26.12
N THR A 186 21.80 -14.48 25.89
CA THR A 186 22.47 -15.68 26.42
C THR A 186 24.01 -15.59 26.28
N PRO A 187 24.77 -15.68 27.39
CA PRO A 187 26.23 -15.51 27.37
C PRO A 187 26.93 -16.55 26.47
N THR A 188 27.91 -16.09 25.68
CA THR A 188 28.75 -16.95 24.82
C THR A 188 30.24 -16.65 24.95
N GLY A 189 31.11 -17.62 24.63
CA GLY A 189 32.57 -17.47 24.69
C GLY A 189 33.22 -18.00 25.98
N GLN A 190 34.49 -17.67 26.19
CA GLN A 190 35.31 -18.16 27.31
C GLN A 190 34.69 -17.75 28.66
N GLY A 191 34.64 -18.67 29.63
CA GLY A 191 34.04 -18.42 30.96
C GLY A 191 32.53 -18.63 31.04
N THR A 192 31.89 -19.10 29.96
CA THR A 192 30.46 -19.48 29.96
C THR A 192 30.26 -20.98 30.21
N PHE A 193 29.10 -21.34 30.75
CA PHE A 193 28.72 -22.72 31.05
C PHE A 193 27.26 -22.99 30.65
N SER A 194 26.91 -24.24 30.38
CA SER A 194 25.51 -24.63 30.19
C SER A 194 24.94 -25.22 31.48
N LEU A 195 23.68 -24.93 31.78
CA LEU A 195 23.04 -25.51 32.96
C LEU A 195 22.92 -27.04 32.89
N SER A 196 22.76 -27.60 31.69
CA SER A 196 22.72 -29.05 31.48
C SER A 196 24.02 -29.76 31.89
N ASP A 197 25.16 -29.06 31.86
CA ASP A 197 26.47 -29.62 32.25
C ASP A 197 26.48 -30.05 33.73
N PHE A 198 25.61 -29.44 34.55
CA PHE A 198 25.53 -29.67 35.99
C PHE A 198 24.48 -30.70 36.41
N SER A 199 23.76 -31.31 35.46
CA SER A 199 22.65 -32.24 35.76
C SER A 199 23.06 -33.38 36.72
N LYS A 200 24.28 -33.93 36.55
CA LYS A 200 24.82 -34.96 37.47
C LYS A 200 25.09 -34.42 38.87
N GLY A 201 25.58 -33.18 38.98
CA GLY A 201 25.90 -32.56 40.27
C GLY A 201 24.66 -32.22 41.09
N VAL A 202 23.54 -31.93 40.44
CA VAL A 202 22.26 -31.62 41.10
C VAL A 202 21.31 -32.81 41.21
N ALA A 203 21.72 -34.03 40.83
CA ALA A 203 20.84 -35.22 40.73
C ALA A 203 20.03 -35.53 42.01
N GLY A 204 20.56 -35.21 43.19
CA GLY A 204 19.90 -35.41 44.49
C GLY A 204 19.07 -34.24 45.02
N LEU A 205 18.90 -33.16 44.25
CA LEU A 205 18.19 -31.94 44.64
C LEU A 205 16.86 -31.82 43.89
N ARG A 206 15.84 -31.23 44.53
CA ARG A 206 14.60 -30.83 43.84
C ARG A 206 14.81 -29.49 43.12
N VAL A 207 14.41 -29.38 41.85
CA VAL A 207 14.58 -28.13 41.05
C VAL A 207 13.22 -27.58 40.62
N ALA A 208 12.81 -26.44 41.18
CA ALA A 208 11.61 -25.72 40.75
C ALA A 208 12.02 -24.53 39.87
N GLN A 209 11.58 -24.50 38.61
CA GLN A 209 11.79 -23.37 37.70
C GLN A 209 10.48 -22.64 37.41
N PHE A 210 10.51 -21.31 37.50
CA PHE A 210 9.42 -20.39 37.17
C PHE A 210 9.76 -19.69 35.86
N HIS A 211 8.80 -19.63 34.93
CA HIS A 211 9.00 -19.04 33.61
C HIS A 211 7.77 -18.27 33.13
N GLY A 212 7.98 -17.02 32.69
CA GLY A 212 6.95 -16.23 32.02
C GLY A 212 6.63 -16.81 30.64
N GLY A 213 5.35 -17.02 30.33
CA GLY A 213 4.94 -17.59 29.05
C GLY A 213 5.17 -16.68 27.84
N ALA A 214 5.47 -15.40 28.07
CA ALA A 214 5.91 -14.45 27.06
C ALA A 214 7.41 -14.12 27.17
N ASP A 215 8.15 -14.80 28.05
CA ASP A 215 9.59 -14.63 28.22
C ASP A 215 10.34 -15.34 27.07
N PHE A 216 11.03 -14.55 26.25
CA PHE A 216 11.86 -15.02 25.15
C PHE A 216 13.36 -15.03 25.49
N MET A 217 13.73 -14.57 26.69
CA MET A 217 15.12 -14.42 27.13
C MET A 217 15.60 -15.64 27.91
N ALA A 218 14.70 -16.28 28.67
CA ALA A 218 14.99 -17.51 29.40
C ALA A 218 14.59 -18.78 28.61
N SER A 219 15.17 -19.92 28.99
CA SER A 219 14.92 -21.21 28.33
C SER A 219 14.51 -22.28 29.34
N THR A 220 13.49 -23.05 28.98
CA THR A 220 12.97 -24.17 29.79
C THR A 220 13.50 -25.54 29.35
N ALA A 221 14.21 -25.59 28.22
CA ALA A 221 14.63 -26.85 27.59
C ALA A 221 15.60 -27.66 28.46
N TRP A 222 16.45 -27.00 29.24
CA TRP A 222 17.44 -27.67 30.08
C TRP A 222 16.80 -28.37 31.28
N VAL A 223 15.78 -27.76 31.89
CA VAL A 223 15.09 -28.30 33.08
C VAL A 223 14.37 -29.60 32.74
N GLN A 224 13.76 -29.68 31.56
CA GLN A 224 13.09 -30.89 31.07
C GLN A 224 14.06 -32.05 30.82
N GLY A 225 15.34 -31.76 30.63
CA GLY A 225 16.41 -32.73 30.46
C GLY A 225 17.11 -33.14 31.75
N LEU A 226 16.69 -32.64 32.93
CA LEU A 226 17.34 -32.94 34.19
C LEU A 226 17.05 -34.37 34.66
N THR A 227 18.09 -35.04 35.13
CA THR A 227 17.96 -36.32 35.87
C THR A 227 17.41 -36.14 37.29
N SER A 228 17.47 -34.91 37.83
CA SER A 228 16.92 -34.56 39.13
C SER A 228 15.39 -34.48 39.10
N PRO A 229 14.70 -34.73 40.22
CA PRO A 229 13.31 -34.33 40.37
C PRO A 229 13.17 -32.85 40.06
N HIS A 230 12.28 -32.48 39.15
CA HIS A 230 12.06 -31.08 38.76
C HIS A 230 10.59 -30.76 38.53
N GLN A 231 10.24 -29.47 38.69
CA GLN A 231 8.93 -28.89 38.39
C GLN A 231 9.10 -27.61 37.61
N LEU A 232 8.23 -27.40 36.62
CA LEU A 232 8.20 -26.20 35.79
C LEU A 232 6.87 -25.47 35.95
N TYR A 233 6.91 -24.28 36.52
CA TYR A 233 5.77 -23.41 36.73
C TYR A 233 5.74 -22.34 35.62
N ILE A 234 4.80 -22.46 34.69
CA ILE A 234 4.66 -21.54 33.55
C ILE A 234 3.55 -20.53 33.80
N MET A 235 3.88 -19.24 33.73
CA MET A 235 2.94 -18.14 33.94
C MET A 235 2.50 -17.50 32.62
N ARG A 236 1.32 -17.87 32.11
CA ARG A 236 0.84 -17.37 30.81
C ARG A 236 0.67 -15.85 30.81
N GLY A 237 1.17 -15.20 29.77
CA GLY A 237 1.05 -13.74 29.60
C GLY A 237 2.03 -12.92 30.44
N ALA A 238 2.78 -13.56 31.35
CA ALA A 238 3.82 -12.90 32.14
C ALA A 238 5.11 -12.75 31.30
N ASN A 239 5.75 -11.58 31.40
CA ASN A 239 7.04 -11.30 30.77
C ASN A 239 8.21 -11.87 31.61
N HIS A 240 9.46 -11.50 31.27
CA HIS A 240 10.68 -11.96 31.98
C HIS A 240 10.75 -11.53 33.47
N GLY A 241 10.14 -10.40 33.81
CA GLY A 241 9.96 -9.89 35.18
C GLY A 241 8.66 -10.34 35.84
N PHE A 242 7.93 -11.26 35.20
CA PHE A 242 6.63 -11.76 35.63
C PHE A 242 5.49 -10.72 35.70
N ASP A 243 5.62 -9.57 35.03
CA ASP A 243 4.52 -8.61 34.88
C ASP A 243 3.47 -9.19 33.92
N GLY A 244 2.22 -9.36 34.39
CA GLY A 244 1.14 -9.95 33.60
C GLY A 244 -0.24 -9.80 34.25
N PRO A 245 -1.34 -10.10 33.54
CA PRO A 245 -2.72 -9.78 33.94
C PRO A 245 -3.31 -10.67 35.07
N ALA A 246 -2.51 -11.12 36.04
CA ALA A 246 -3.01 -11.72 37.29
C ALA A 246 -1.94 -11.65 38.39
N ASP A 247 -2.29 -11.10 39.55
CA ASP A 247 -1.54 -11.11 40.82
C ASP A 247 -1.31 -12.55 41.33
N SER A 248 -0.43 -13.30 40.67
CA SER A 248 -0.40 -14.77 40.75
C SER A 248 1.01 -15.38 40.94
N PHE A 249 2.07 -14.55 41.00
CA PHE A 249 3.43 -15.05 41.20
C PHE A 249 3.62 -15.61 42.63
N ALA A 250 3.25 -14.85 43.66
CA ALA A 250 3.48 -15.24 45.06
C ALA A 250 2.85 -16.61 45.44
N PRO A 251 1.59 -16.94 45.07
CA PRO A 251 1.01 -18.26 45.36
C PRO A 251 1.71 -19.41 44.63
N LEU A 252 2.22 -19.19 43.41
CA LEU A 252 2.99 -20.20 42.68
C LEU A 252 4.37 -20.38 43.30
N LEU A 253 5.01 -19.28 43.70
CA LEU A 253 6.29 -19.30 44.39
C LEU A 253 6.20 -20.13 45.68
N GLN A 254 5.17 -19.91 46.48
CA GLN A 254 4.88 -20.71 47.68
C GLN A 254 4.83 -22.20 47.36
N ARG A 255 4.08 -22.61 46.34
CA ARG A 255 4.00 -24.02 45.91
C ARG A 255 5.34 -24.59 45.47
N GLY A 256 6.15 -23.83 44.74
CA GLY A 256 7.48 -24.30 44.35
C GLY A 256 8.41 -24.48 45.54
N VAL A 257 8.34 -23.58 46.53
CA VAL A 257 9.09 -23.71 47.79
C VAL A 257 8.62 -24.94 48.58
N ASP A 258 7.31 -25.11 48.76
CA ASP A 258 6.72 -26.26 49.46
C ASP A 258 7.15 -27.58 48.78
N TRP A 259 7.13 -27.62 47.44
CA TRP A 259 7.55 -28.78 46.69
C TRP A 259 9.05 -29.07 46.85
N VAL A 260 9.91 -28.04 46.83
CA VAL A 260 11.36 -28.19 47.08
C VAL A 260 11.64 -28.72 48.50
N LEU A 261 10.82 -28.34 49.48
CA LEU A 261 10.96 -28.79 50.87
C LEU A 261 10.37 -30.17 51.15
N GLY A 262 9.68 -30.79 50.19
CA GLY A 262 9.23 -32.19 50.29
C GLY A 262 7.73 -32.41 50.12
N ASP A 263 6.93 -31.37 49.89
CA ASP A 263 5.49 -31.53 49.68
C ASP A 263 5.17 -31.96 48.23
N ASP A 264 4.95 -33.26 48.04
CA ASP A 264 4.63 -33.82 46.74
C ASP A 264 3.23 -33.42 46.23
N THR A 265 2.38 -32.79 47.05
CA THR A 265 1.10 -32.24 46.60
C THR A 265 1.23 -30.86 45.94
N ALA A 266 2.36 -30.18 46.17
CA ALA A 266 2.63 -28.84 45.65
C ALA A 266 3.20 -28.81 44.21
N VAL A 267 3.18 -29.96 43.51
CA VAL A 267 3.55 -30.14 42.09
C VAL A 267 2.85 -29.11 41.18
N ALA A 268 3.50 -28.74 40.07
CA ALA A 268 2.93 -27.79 39.11
C ALA A 268 1.55 -28.26 38.60
N LEU A 269 0.56 -27.36 38.60
CA LEU A 269 -0.76 -27.69 38.04
C LEU A 269 -0.61 -28.00 36.55
N PRO A 270 -1.31 -29.02 36.02
CA PRO A 270 -1.40 -29.20 34.59
C PRO A 270 -1.99 -27.92 33.98
N PRO A 271 -1.52 -27.50 32.80
CA PRO A 271 -2.06 -26.33 32.15
C PRO A 271 -3.57 -26.50 32.02
N GLU A 272 -4.35 -25.55 32.56
CA GLU A 272 -5.78 -25.41 32.30
C GLU A 272 -6.04 -25.72 30.81
N PRO A 273 -6.95 -26.65 30.49
CA PRO A 273 -7.27 -26.99 29.11
C PRO A 273 -7.71 -25.71 28.42
N GLY A 274 -6.80 -25.14 27.60
CA GLY A 274 -7.15 -24.03 26.73
C GLY A 274 -8.30 -24.52 25.85
N LEU A 275 -9.43 -23.83 25.94
CA LEU A 275 -10.70 -24.03 25.21
C LEU A 275 -10.70 -25.22 24.23
N PRO A 276 -11.59 -26.22 24.40
CA PRO A 276 -11.77 -27.22 23.37
C PRO A 276 -12.27 -26.47 22.12
N PHE A 277 -11.56 -26.62 21.01
CA PHE A 277 -11.80 -25.99 19.70
C PHE A 277 -11.31 -24.54 19.50
N GLY A 278 -10.04 -24.39 19.13
CA GLY A 278 -9.66 -23.93 17.78
C GLY A 278 -10.17 -22.58 17.27
N LEU A 279 -10.58 -21.65 18.13
CA LEU A 279 -10.86 -20.26 17.76
C LEU A 279 -9.58 -19.45 17.94
N SER A 280 -8.99 -19.01 16.83
CA SER A 280 -7.93 -18.00 16.87
C SER A 280 -8.48 -16.73 17.52
N PRO A 281 -7.67 -15.95 18.25
CA PRO A 281 -8.08 -14.61 18.70
C PRO A 281 -8.55 -13.70 17.54
N LEU A 282 -8.22 -14.04 16.29
CA LEU A 282 -8.67 -13.34 15.08
C LEU A 282 -10.03 -13.81 14.53
N TRP A 283 -10.73 -14.72 15.19
CA TRP A 283 -12.05 -15.19 14.75
C TRP A 283 -13.08 -14.06 14.44
N PRO A 284 -13.09 -12.90 15.12
CA PRO A 284 -14.01 -11.81 14.76
C PRO A 284 -13.72 -11.21 13.37
N ALA A 285 -12.46 -11.21 12.94
CA ALA A 285 -12.08 -10.72 11.61
C ALA A 285 -12.50 -11.71 10.51
N ALA A 286 -12.45 -13.02 10.79
CA ALA A 286 -13.01 -14.06 9.93
C ALA A 286 -14.54 -13.87 9.78
N ALA A 287 -15.24 -13.65 10.90
CA ALA A 287 -16.67 -13.38 10.92
C ALA A 287 -17.01 -12.09 10.14
N LEU A 288 -16.20 -11.04 10.25
CA LEU A 288 -16.34 -9.82 9.46
C LEU A 288 -16.18 -10.08 7.96
N ALA A 289 -15.15 -10.83 7.55
CA ALA A 289 -14.94 -11.18 6.14
C ALA A 289 -16.13 -11.97 5.57
N ILE A 290 -16.66 -12.94 6.33
CA ILE A 290 -17.87 -13.70 5.98
C ILE A 290 -19.07 -12.78 5.87
N GLY A 291 -19.30 -11.92 6.87
CA GLY A 291 -20.41 -10.96 6.87
C GLY A 291 -20.37 -10.01 5.66
N LEU A 292 -19.19 -9.50 5.30
CA LEU A 292 -19.00 -8.67 4.11
C LEU A 292 -19.26 -9.44 2.81
N ALA A 293 -18.85 -10.72 2.74
CA ALA A 293 -19.11 -11.58 1.59
C ALA A 293 -20.62 -11.87 1.43
N ILE A 294 -21.31 -12.22 2.52
CA ILE A 294 -22.75 -12.44 2.53
C ILE A 294 -23.49 -11.15 2.16
N PHE A 295 -23.10 -10.02 2.73
CA PHE A 295 -23.68 -8.72 2.39
C PHE A 295 -23.51 -8.37 0.90
N PHE A 296 -22.36 -8.68 0.32
CA PHE A 296 -22.12 -8.54 -1.12
C PHE A 296 -23.06 -9.44 -1.94
N ILE A 297 -23.20 -10.72 -1.56
CA ILE A 297 -24.07 -11.69 -2.25
C ILE A 297 -25.54 -11.24 -2.20
N VAL A 298 -26.03 -10.82 -1.04
CA VAL A 298 -27.45 -10.50 -0.81
C VAL A 298 -27.84 -9.16 -1.43
N SER A 299 -26.99 -8.15 -1.35
CA SER A 299 -27.44 -6.78 -1.61
C SER A 299 -27.43 -6.36 -3.08
N ARG A 300 -26.85 -7.15 -4.02
CA ARG A 300 -26.69 -6.99 -5.50
C ARG A 300 -26.26 -5.61 -6.05
N GLN A 301 -26.71 -4.50 -5.47
CA GLN A 301 -26.38 -3.11 -5.72
C GLN A 301 -25.06 -2.65 -5.07
N HIS A 302 -24.44 -3.45 -4.19
CA HIS A 302 -23.20 -3.03 -3.54
C HIS A 302 -21.94 -3.38 -4.35
N SER A 303 -21.11 -2.36 -4.45
CA SER A 303 -19.87 -2.25 -5.20
C SER A 303 -18.92 -3.43 -4.99
N ILE A 304 -18.23 -3.87 -6.05
CA ILE A 304 -17.02 -4.73 -6.02
C ILE A 304 -16.04 -4.32 -4.90
N ARG A 305 -16.08 -3.06 -4.44
CA ARG A 305 -15.33 -2.55 -3.28
C ARG A 305 -15.59 -3.34 -1.98
N VAL A 306 -16.81 -3.83 -1.73
CA VAL A 306 -17.12 -4.63 -0.53
C VAL A 306 -16.43 -5.98 -0.61
N LEU A 307 -16.55 -6.67 -1.76
CA LEU A 307 -15.84 -7.93 -2.00
C LEU A 307 -14.31 -7.74 -1.89
N VAL A 308 -13.79 -6.67 -2.48
CA VAL A 308 -12.36 -6.31 -2.38
C VAL A 308 -11.95 -6.04 -0.93
N LEU A 309 -12.79 -5.37 -0.13
CA LEU A 309 -12.54 -5.14 1.28
C LEU A 309 -12.50 -6.46 2.04
N ALA A 310 -13.44 -7.37 1.78
CA ALA A 310 -13.47 -8.68 2.42
C ALA A 310 -12.21 -9.51 2.10
N VAL A 311 -11.75 -9.48 0.84
CA VAL A 311 -10.46 -10.09 0.44
C VAL A 311 -9.27 -9.42 1.12
N ALA A 312 -9.27 -8.09 1.29
CA ALA A 312 -8.22 -7.38 1.99
C ALA A 312 -8.21 -7.70 3.50
N VAL A 313 -9.38 -7.82 4.13
CA VAL A 313 -9.51 -8.26 5.53
C VAL A 313 -8.95 -9.67 5.68
N MET A 314 -9.29 -10.59 4.78
CA MET A 314 -8.71 -11.94 4.78
C MET A 314 -7.18 -11.91 4.63
N GLY A 315 -6.65 -11.07 3.74
CA GLY A 315 -5.20 -10.91 3.59
C GLY A 315 -4.52 -10.35 4.85
N ALA A 316 -5.19 -9.46 5.60
CA ALA A 316 -4.69 -8.96 6.88
C ALA A 316 -4.75 -10.04 7.97
N VAL A 317 -5.80 -10.86 7.97
CA VAL A 317 -5.92 -12.03 8.86
C VAL A 317 -4.77 -13.01 8.63
N ASP A 318 -4.51 -13.38 7.38
CA ASP A 318 -3.37 -14.25 7.02
C ASP A 318 -2.03 -13.68 7.56
N LEU A 319 -1.82 -12.37 7.37
CA LEU A 319 -0.61 -11.69 7.84
C LEU A 319 -0.47 -11.71 9.37
N LEU A 320 -1.55 -11.40 10.10
CA LEU A 320 -1.56 -11.34 11.56
C LEU A 320 -1.49 -12.74 12.18
N GLU A 321 -2.19 -13.71 11.60
CA GLU A 321 -2.15 -15.10 12.02
C GLU A 321 -0.75 -15.67 11.85
N ALA A 322 -0.04 -15.28 10.77
CA ALA A 322 1.36 -15.59 10.60
C ALA A 322 2.26 -15.00 11.70
N LEU A 323 1.85 -13.97 12.44
CA LEU A 323 2.65 -13.44 13.56
C LEU A 323 2.44 -14.20 14.87
N PHE A 324 1.23 -14.73 15.10
CA PHE A 324 0.93 -15.48 16.32
C PHE A 324 1.66 -16.82 16.38
N GLN A 325 2.24 -17.13 17.55
CA GLN A 325 2.77 -18.46 17.86
C GLN A 325 1.64 -19.34 18.39
N LYS A 326 1.53 -20.56 17.87
CA LYS A 326 0.51 -21.53 18.31
C LYS A 326 1.07 -22.36 19.48
N PRO A 327 0.25 -22.75 20.46
CA PRO A 327 0.72 -23.54 21.60
C PRO A 327 1.37 -24.86 21.16
N PRO A 328 2.49 -25.28 21.77
CA PRO A 328 3.19 -26.52 21.41
C PRO A 328 2.29 -27.77 21.44
N GLY A 329 1.34 -27.83 22.39
CA GLY A 329 0.39 -28.95 22.49
C GLY A 329 -0.56 -29.07 21.29
N VAL A 330 -0.94 -27.95 20.65
CA VAL A 330 -1.78 -27.95 19.44
C VAL A 330 -0.97 -28.44 18.24
N LEU A 331 0.28 -27.99 18.13
CA LEU A 331 1.19 -28.40 17.06
C LEU A 331 1.52 -29.90 17.16
N ALA A 332 1.79 -30.40 18.37
CA ALA A 332 2.06 -31.83 18.62
C ALA A 332 0.84 -32.72 18.34
N TRP A 333 -0.38 -32.26 18.66
CA TRP A 333 -1.60 -32.97 18.29
C TRP A 333 -1.76 -33.04 16.76
N MET A 334 -1.48 -31.95 16.04
CA MET A 334 -1.59 -31.94 14.58
C MET A 334 -0.54 -32.79 13.87
N GLU A 335 0.69 -32.87 14.37
CA GLU A 335 1.75 -33.72 13.80
C GLU A 335 1.34 -35.21 13.76
N GLN A 336 0.42 -35.64 14.63
CA GLN A 336 -0.13 -37.00 14.62
C GLN A 336 -1.03 -37.28 13.41
N TRP A 337 -1.68 -36.26 12.86
CA TRP A 337 -2.66 -36.37 11.75
C TRP A 337 -2.11 -35.85 10.42
N VAL A 338 -1.20 -34.87 10.45
CA VAL A 338 -0.58 -34.26 9.28
C VAL A 338 0.95 -34.27 9.46
N PRO A 339 1.65 -35.35 9.08
CA PRO A 339 3.09 -35.54 9.32
C PRO A 339 3.99 -34.70 8.39
N LEU A 340 3.43 -33.77 7.63
CA LEU A 340 4.20 -32.85 6.82
C LEU A 340 4.79 -31.80 7.77
N GLY A 341 6.11 -31.63 7.82
CA GLY A 341 6.83 -30.58 8.59
C GLY A 341 6.47 -29.15 8.17
N VAL A 342 5.19 -28.81 8.30
CA VAL A 342 4.46 -27.66 7.77
C VAL A 342 4.27 -26.60 8.85
N THR A 343 4.57 -26.88 10.11
CA THR A 343 4.37 -25.97 11.23
C THR A 343 5.21 -24.69 11.13
N GLU A 344 6.52 -24.76 10.81
CA GLU A 344 7.31 -23.55 10.48
C GLU A 344 7.06 -23.03 9.05
N LYS A 345 6.88 -23.92 8.06
CA LYS A 345 6.74 -23.54 6.64
C LYS A 345 5.42 -22.82 6.34
N SER A 346 4.34 -23.18 7.03
CA SER A 346 3.01 -22.56 6.88
C SER A 346 2.98 -21.11 7.32
N ARG A 347 3.76 -20.72 8.33
CA ARG A 347 3.83 -19.34 8.83
C ARG A 347 4.27 -18.37 7.74
N LEU A 348 5.34 -18.73 7.02
CA LEU A 348 5.86 -17.93 5.93
C LEU A 348 4.89 -17.91 4.74
N LEU A 349 4.34 -19.06 4.36
CA LEU A 349 3.40 -19.16 3.25
C LEU A 349 2.12 -18.36 3.51
N LEU A 350 1.67 -18.30 4.77
CA LEU A 350 0.52 -17.52 5.20
C LEU A 350 0.82 -16.02 5.19
N LEU A 351 2.02 -15.62 5.62
CA LEU A 351 2.48 -14.23 5.47
C LEU A 351 2.51 -13.80 3.99
N LEU A 352 3.02 -14.67 3.11
CA LEU A 352 3.08 -14.41 1.67
C LEU A 352 1.67 -14.39 1.05
N SER A 353 0.76 -15.28 1.43
CA SER A 353 -0.63 -15.26 0.97
C SER A 353 -1.32 -13.97 1.41
N GLY A 354 -1.12 -13.55 2.65
CA GLY A 354 -1.68 -12.30 3.18
C GLY A 354 -1.22 -11.07 2.41
N LEU A 355 0.10 -10.91 2.22
CA LEU A 355 0.67 -9.83 1.43
C LEU A 355 0.21 -9.88 -0.04
N ALA A 356 0.10 -11.07 -0.62
CA ALA A 356 -0.40 -11.26 -1.98
C ALA A 356 -1.86 -10.83 -2.09
N LEU A 357 -2.74 -11.28 -1.20
CA LEU A 357 -4.17 -10.91 -1.19
C LEU A 357 -4.38 -9.40 -1.00
N LEU A 358 -3.62 -8.77 -0.10
CA LEU A 358 -3.64 -7.30 0.08
C LEU A 358 -3.22 -6.55 -1.19
N SER A 359 -2.18 -7.05 -1.87
CA SER A 359 -1.72 -6.46 -3.14
C SER A 359 -2.74 -6.68 -4.27
N LEU A 360 -3.32 -7.87 -4.33
CA LEU A 360 -4.32 -8.27 -5.33
C LEU A 360 -5.64 -7.53 -5.15
N ALA A 361 -6.00 -7.12 -3.93
CA ALA A 361 -7.19 -6.31 -3.65
C ALA A 361 -7.25 -5.05 -4.54
N ARG A 362 -6.10 -4.40 -4.78
CA ARG A 362 -6.01 -3.24 -5.69
C ARG A 362 -6.31 -3.62 -7.14
N GLY A 363 -5.84 -4.79 -7.60
CA GLY A 363 -6.10 -5.32 -8.95
C GLY A 363 -7.54 -5.77 -9.13
N LEU A 364 -8.13 -6.44 -8.14
CA LEU A 364 -9.54 -6.80 -8.09
C LEU A 364 -10.45 -5.57 -8.14
N ARG A 365 -10.10 -4.50 -7.41
CA ARG A 365 -10.82 -3.21 -7.47
C ARG A 365 -10.86 -2.62 -8.88
N ARG A 366 -9.79 -2.86 -9.66
CA ARG A 366 -9.67 -2.47 -11.06
C ARG A 366 -10.19 -3.54 -12.03
N ARG A 367 -10.86 -4.57 -11.53
CA ARG A 367 -11.47 -5.65 -12.32
C ARG A 367 -10.47 -6.41 -13.20
N LYS A 368 -9.21 -6.52 -12.77
CA LYS A 368 -8.16 -7.17 -13.55
C LYS A 368 -8.35 -8.69 -13.56
N HIS A 369 -8.36 -9.29 -14.74
CA HIS A 369 -8.56 -10.74 -14.91
C HIS A 369 -7.47 -11.56 -14.21
N ILE A 370 -6.20 -11.14 -14.30
CA ILE A 370 -5.09 -11.84 -13.66
C ILE A 370 -5.15 -11.69 -12.14
N ALA A 371 -5.51 -10.51 -11.64
CA ALA A 371 -5.68 -10.31 -10.21
C ALA A 371 -6.79 -11.21 -9.65
N TRP A 372 -7.86 -11.42 -10.43
CA TRP A 372 -8.91 -12.37 -10.11
C TRP A 372 -8.41 -13.83 -10.05
N MET A 373 -7.68 -14.30 -11.06
CA MET A 373 -7.12 -15.67 -11.07
C MET A 373 -6.14 -15.89 -9.90
N LEU A 374 -5.24 -14.93 -9.66
CA LEU A 374 -4.28 -15.03 -8.57
C LEU A 374 -4.96 -14.95 -7.20
N ALA A 375 -5.99 -14.11 -7.03
CA ALA A 375 -6.72 -14.03 -5.77
C ALA A 375 -7.48 -15.35 -5.49
N LEU A 376 -8.04 -15.98 -6.51
CA LEU A 376 -8.67 -17.29 -6.39
C LEU A 376 -7.65 -18.34 -5.89
N GLY A 377 -6.49 -18.40 -6.54
CA GLY A 377 -5.41 -19.30 -6.12
C GLY A 377 -4.89 -19.01 -4.71
N MET A 378 -4.68 -17.74 -4.36
CA MET A 378 -4.21 -17.35 -3.03
C MET A 378 -5.24 -17.62 -1.92
N LEU A 379 -6.54 -17.44 -2.19
CA LEU A 379 -7.60 -17.80 -1.23
C LEU A 379 -7.68 -19.32 -1.04
N SER A 380 -7.52 -20.11 -2.11
CA SER A 380 -7.45 -21.58 -2.00
C SER A 380 -6.23 -22.02 -1.18
N ILE A 381 -5.06 -21.41 -1.42
CA ILE A 381 -3.84 -21.67 -0.65
C ILE A 381 -4.04 -21.27 0.82
N SER A 382 -4.59 -20.07 1.08
CA SER A 382 -4.91 -19.59 2.43
C SER A 382 -5.83 -20.57 3.18
N ALA A 383 -6.90 -21.05 2.52
CA ALA A 383 -7.81 -22.02 3.12
C ALA A 383 -7.10 -23.32 3.53
N VAL A 384 -6.22 -23.86 2.67
CA VAL A 384 -5.44 -25.07 2.97
C VAL A 384 -4.42 -24.81 4.09
N LEU A 385 -3.75 -23.66 4.09
CA LEU A 385 -2.75 -23.31 5.11
C LEU A 385 -3.37 -23.15 6.51
N HIS A 386 -4.56 -22.55 6.61
CA HIS A 386 -5.29 -22.41 7.88
C HIS A 386 -5.73 -23.77 8.44
N LEU A 387 -6.15 -24.70 7.57
CA LEU A 387 -6.44 -26.08 7.98
C LEU A 387 -5.19 -26.83 8.42
N ALA A 388 -4.06 -26.64 7.72
CA ALA A 388 -2.83 -27.39 7.94
C ALA A 388 -1.99 -26.94 9.15
N ARG A 389 -2.16 -25.70 9.65
CA ARG A 389 -1.28 -25.13 10.69
C ARG A 389 -1.79 -25.33 12.13
N ALA A 390 -3.09 -25.18 12.35
CA ALA A 390 -3.70 -25.30 13.70
C ALA A 390 -5.18 -25.74 13.63
N PHE A 391 -5.64 -26.25 12.48
CA PHE A 391 -7.06 -26.48 12.20
C PHE A 391 -7.91 -25.22 12.48
N ASP A 392 -7.45 -24.05 12.01
CA ASP A 392 -8.17 -22.78 12.11
C ASP A 392 -9.34 -22.76 11.10
N TRP A 393 -10.33 -23.64 11.33
CA TRP A 393 -11.42 -23.93 10.41
C TRP A 393 -12.24 -22.69 10.05
N HIS A 394 -12.37 -21.73 10.97
CA HIS A 394 -13.11 -20.49 10.78
C HIS A 394 -12.45 -19.59 9.72
N HIS A 395 -11.12 -19.50 9.69
CA HIS A 395 -10.39 -18.78 8.65
C HIS A 395 -10.44 -19.50 7.31
N ALA A 396 -10.34 -20.83 7.32
CA ALA A 396 -10.48 -21.64 6.12
C ALA A 396 -11.88 -21.49 5.48
N VAL A 397 -12.94 -21.49 6.30
CA VAL A 397 -14.31 -21.23 5.87
C VAL A 397 -14.46 -19.81 5.34
N ALA A 398 -13.88 -18.80 5.99
CA ALA A 398 -13.92 -17.42 5.49
C ALA A 398 -13.28 -17.30 4.09
N ALA A 399 -12.09 -17.88 3.90
CA ALA A 399 -11.42 -17.91 2.60
C ALA A 399 -12.25 -18.67 1.54
N ALA A 400 -12.85 -19.81 1.89
CA ALA A 400 -13.70 -20.60 1.00
C ALA A 400 -14.98 -19.85 0.60
N ILE A 401 -15.62 -19.14 1.52
CA ILE A 401 -16.82 -18.34 1.23
C ILE A 401 -16.49 -17.19 0.27
N LEU A 402 -15.31 -16.57 0.36
CA LEU A 402 -14.87 -15.51 -0.56
C LEU A 402 -14.61 -16.00 -2.00
N ILE A 403 -14.33 -17.29 -2.18
CA ILE A 403 -14.18 -17.89 -3.52
C ILE A 403 -15.50 -17.86 -4.29
N ILE A 404 -16.63 -18.11 -3.62
CA ILE A 404 -17.97 -18.18 -4.23
C ILE A 404 -18.30 -16.94 -5.07
N PRO A 405 -18.25 -15.71 -4.52
CA PRO A 405 -18.53 -14.51 -5.31
C PRO A 405 -17.48 -14.26 -6.40
N LEU A 406 -16.20 -14.55 -6.16
CA LEU A 406 -15.19 -14.38 -7.20
C LEU A 406 -15.46 -15.28 -8.41
N VAL A 407 -15.87 -16.53 -8.20
CA VAL A 407 -16.21 -17.47 -9.28
C VAL A 407 -17.55 -17.09 -9.94
N ARG A 408 -18.57 -16.79 -9.14
CA ARG A 408 -19.93 -16.50 -9.62
C ARG A 408 -20.00 -15.24 -10.48
N TRP A 409 -19.18 -14.24 -10.18
CA TRP A 409 -19.08 -12.97 -10.90
C TRP A 409 -17.78 -12.82 -11.71
N ARG A 410 -17.18 -13.95 -12.15
CA ARG A 410 -15.96 -13.95 -12.98
C ARG A 410 -16.04 -13.02 -14.21
N LYS A 411 -17.23 -12.86 -14.78
CA LYS A 411 -17.51 -12.00 -15.95
C LYS A 411 -17.34 -10.51 -15.66
N GLU A 412 -17.24 -10.07 -14.40
CA GLU A 412 -16.95 -8.67 -14.07
C GLU A 412 -15.47 -8.32 -14.19
N PHE A 413 -14.57 -9.32 -14.13
CA PHE A 413 -13.12 -9.14 -14.12
C PHE A 413 -12.52 -9.20 -15.54
N ILE A 414 -12.97 -8.30 -16.41
CA ILE A 414 -12.59 -8.29 -17.85
C ILE A 414 -11.33 -7.49 -18.17
N ALA A 415 -10.81 -6.69 -17.24
CA ALA A 415 -9.73 -5.77 -17.55
C ALA A 415 -8.40 -6.53 -17.72
N ARG A 416 -7.73 -6.32 -18.85
CA ARG A 416 -6.47 -6.97 -19.19
C ARG A 416 -5.31 -6.34 -18.39
N SER A 417 -4.36 -7.18 -17.96
CA SER A 417 -3.06 -6.72 -17.45
C SER A 417 -2.11 -6.48 -18.62
N ASP A 418 -1.09 -5.64 -18.42
CA ASP A 418 -0.17 -5.27 -19.50
C ASP A 418 0.79 -6.42 -19.86
N ALA A 419 0.65 -6.99 -21.06
CA ALA A 419 1.40 -8.18 -21.48
C ALA A 419 2.95 -8.00 -21.49
N PRO A 420 3.51 -6.85 -21.90
CA PRO A 420 4.94 -6.56 -21.74
C PRO A 420 5.36 -6.42 -20.27
N SER A 421 4.53 -5.84 -19.40
CA SER A 421 4.79 -5.82 -17.95
C SER A 421 4.73 -7.22 -17.33
N MET A 422 3.97 -8.15 -17.91
CA MET A 422 4.01 -9.57 -17.51
C MET A 422 5.30 -10.25 -17.97
N ARG A 423 5.69 -10.08 -19.24
CA ARG A 423 6.99 -10.61 -19.73
C ARG A 423 8.14 -10.05 -18.89
N LEU A 424 8.15 -8.74 -18.67
CA LEU A 424 9.12 -8.09 -17.81
C LEU A 424 9.02 -8.58 -16.36
N GLY A 425 7.83 -8.77 -15.81
CA GLY A 425 7.64 -9.30 -14.46
C GLY A 425 8.24 -10.70 -14.30
N TRP A 426 7.99 -11.60 -15.26
CA TRP A 426 8.56 -12.96 -15.26
C TRP A 426 10.06 -12.98 -15.54
N ILE A 427 10.54 -12.15 -16.48
CA ILE A 427 11.98 -11.98 -16.73
C ILE A 427 12.66 -11.46 -15.46
N MET A 428 12.11 -10.43 -14.82
CA MET A 428 12.63 -9.88 -13.58
C MET A 428 12.57 -10.89 -12.44
N ALA A 429 11.54 -11.74 -12.37
CA ALA A 429 11.48 -12.82 -11.39
C ALA A 429 12.65 -13.81 -11.57
N ALA A 430 12.89 -14.26 -12.81
CA ALA A 430 14.00 -15.16 -13.12
C ALA A 430 15.37 -14.50 -12.87
N VAL A 431 15.55 -13.24 -13.30
CA VAL A 431 16.80 -12.49 -13.12
C VAL A 431 17.09 -12.24 -11.64
N LEU A 432 16.10 -11.81 -10.86
CA LEU A 432 16.28 -11.55 -9.42
C LEU A 432 16.54 -12.85 -8.65
N ALA A 433 15.81 -13.94 -8.97
CA ALA A 433 16.05 -15.24 -8.36
C ALA A 433 17.46 -15.76 -8.67
N LEU A 434 17.90 -15.67 -9.94
CA LEU A 434 19.25 -16.06 -10.34
C LEU A 434 20.33 -15.19 -9.69
N ALA A 435 20.14 -13.87 -9.64
CA ALA A 435 21.07 -12.95 -9.02
C ALA A 435 21.23 -13.23 -7.52
N LEU A 436 20.12 -13.42 -6.80
CA LEU A 436 20.15 -13.79 -5.37
C LEU A 436 20.76 -15.16 -5.14
N PHE A 437 20.49 -16.13 -6.01
CA PHE A 437 21.09 -17.47 -5.94
C PHE A 437 22.61 -17.44 -6.14
N VAL A 438 23.09 -16.72 -7.16
CA VAL A 438 24.53 -16.57 -7.44
C VAL A 438 25.21 -15.79 -6.31
N TYR A 439 24.64 -14.66 -5.90
CA TYR A 439 25.13 -13.87 -4.76
C TYR A 439 25.19 -14.69 -3.48
N GLY A 440 24.14 -15.46 -3.18
CA GLY A 440 24.07 -16.32 -2.00
C GLY A 440 25.11 -17.43 -2.04
N THR A 441 25.30 -18.08 -3.19
CA THR A 441 26.27 -19.17 -3.35
C THR A 441 27.71 -18.65 -3.17
N ILE A 442 28.05 -17.53 -3.81
CA ILE A 442 29.38 -16.90 -3.68
C ILE A 442 29.60 -16.36 -2.26
N GLY A 443 28.59 -15.70 -1.67
CA GLY A 443 28.70 -15.15 -0.32
C GLY A 443 28.86 -16.23 0.75
N LEU A 444 28.13 -17.34 0.64
CA LEU A 444 28.31 -18.50 1.52
C LEU A 444 29.69 -19.12 1.35
N ARG A 445 30.23 -19.17 0.13
CA ARG A 445 31.58 -19.66 -0.14
C ARG A 445 32.64 -18.76 0.52
N GLN A 446 32.53 -17.45 0.36
CA GLN A 446 33.45 -16.49 1.00
C GLN A 446 33.37 -16.53 2.53
N LEU A 447 32.17 -16.69 3.09
CA LEU A 447 31.99 -16.85 4.53
C LEU A 447 32.63 -18.14 5.03
N SER A 448 32.50 -19.23 4.26
CA SER A 448 33.15 -20.50 4.56
C SER A 448 34.68 -20.42 4.52
N GLU A 449 35.25 -19.75 3.51
CA GLU A 449 36.71 -19.53 3.41
C GLU A 449 37.24 -18.65 4.56
N ARG A 450 36.40 -17.79 5.14
CA ARG A 450 36.70 -17.01 6.36
C ARG A 450 36.49 -17.80 7.67
N GLY A 451 36.19 -19.10 7.60
CA GLY A 451 36.04 -19.98 8.77
C GLY A 451 34.69 -19.87 9.50
N ASN A 452 33.65 -19.30 8.89
CA ASN A 452 32.36 -19.06 9.56
C ASN A 452 31.48 -20.30 9.75
N PHE A 453 31.91 -21.49 9.31
CA PHE A 453 31.14 -22.74 9.40
C PHE A 453 31.94 -23.89 10.03
N GLY A 454 33.09 -23.59 10.66
CA GLY A 454 33.98 -24.60 11.24
C GLY A 454 34.76 -25.37 10.16
N GLU A 455 34.06 -26.07 9.28
CA GLU A 455 34.62 -26.77 8.13
C GLU A 455 34.40 -26.01 6.81
N ALA A 456 35.27 -26.25 5.83
CA ALA A 456 35.15 -25.65 4.51
C ALA A 456 34.00 -26.30 3.72
N LEU A 457 32.97 -25.52 3.41
CA LEU A 457 31.80 -25.93 2.65
C LEU A 457 32.15 -26.12 1.18
N SER A 458 31.66 -27.21 0.59
CA SER A 458 31.71 -27.46 -0.85
C SER A 458 30.79 -26.49 -1.61
N TRP A 459 31.08 -26.28 -2.91
CA TRP A 459 30.21 -25.49 -3.79
C TRP A 459 28.78 -26.03 -3.85
N SER A 460 28.61 -27.36 -3.77
CA SER A 460 27.28 -27.99 -3.71
C SER A 460 26.53 -27.58 -2.45
N GLN A 461 27.16 -27.62 -1.27
CA GLN A 461 26.53 -27.21 0.00
C GLN A 461 26.17 -25.72 0.00
N CYS A 462 27.07 -24.86 -0.49
CA CYS A 462 26.78 -23.42 -0.62
C CYS A 462 25.60 -23.15 -1.57
N SER A 463 25.53 -23.86 -2.70
CA SER A 463 24.45 -23.71 -3.67
C SER A 463 23.09 -24.18 -3.11
N GLN A 464 23.07 -25.29 -2.35
CA GLN A 464 21.85 -25.78 -1.71
C GLN A 464 21.37 -24.83 -0.60
N GLY A 465 22.29 -24.29 0.19
CA GLY A 465 21.99 -23.27 1.20
C GLY A 465 21.45 -21.98 0.60
N ALA A 466 22.05 -21.50 -0.49
CA ALA A 466 21.58 -20.33 -1.21
C ALA A 466 20.21 -20.58 -1.85
N ALA A 467 19.99 -21.73 -2.50
CA ALA A 467 18.71 -22.10 -3.06
C ALA A 467 17.62 -22.11 -1.99
N ALA A 468 17.89 -22.76 -0.84
CA ALA A 468 16.98 -22.78 0.29
C ALA A 468 16.65 -21.37 0.78
N ALA A 469 17.65 -20.49 0.94
CA ALA A 469 17.43 -19.10 1.36
C ALA A 469 16.63 -18.28 0.33
N VAL A 470 16.84 -18.48 -0.98
CA VAL A 470 16.09 -17.80 -2.04
C VAL A 470 14.61 -18.20 -2.05
N VAL A 471 14.33 -19.48 -1.80
CA VAL A 471 12.94 -19.96 -1.56
C VAL A 471 12.49 -19.76 -0.12
N MET A 472 13.22 -18.94 0.65
CA MET A 472 12.92 -18.51 2.01
C MET A 472 12.85 -19.64 3.06
N GLN A 473 13.53 -20.75 2.82
CA GLN A 473 13.67 -21.89 3.74
C GLN A 473 14.92 -21.75 4.63
N LYS A 474 14.83 -22.30 5.85
CA LYS A 474 16.00 -22.56 6.71
C LYS A 474 16.71 -23.84 6.24
N SER A 475 18.02 -23.87 6.37
CA SER A 475 18.90 -24.99 6.02
C SER A 475 19.76 -25.38 7.23
N GLU A 476 20.49 -26.48 7.14
CA GLU A 476 21.45 -26.89 8.19
C GLU A 476 22.50 -25.80 8.48
N LEU A 477 22.86 -25.01 7.46
CA LEU A 477 23.77 -23.86 7.57
C LEU A 477 23.25 -22.75 8.51
N ASP A 478 21.94 -22.69 8.78
CA ASP A 478 21.38 -21.76 9.77
C ASP A 478 21.62 -22.22 11.21
N ARG A 479 21.89 -23.51 11.43
CA ARG A 479 22.19 -24.08 12.75
C ARG A 479 23.70 -24.08 13.00
N ASP A 480 24.47 -24.46 11.98
CA ASP A 480 25.91 -24.71 12.10
C ASP A 480 26.77 -23.46 11.80
N GLY A 481 26.17 -22.43 11.20
CA GLY A 481 26.87 -21.20 10.82
C GLY A 481 27.07 -20.18 11.94
N SER A 482 28.16 -19.41 11.84
CA SER A 482 28.44 -18.26 12.70
C SER A 482 27.33 -17.20 12.64
N ARG A 483 27.37 -16.20 13.53
CA ARG A 483 26.42 -15.07 13.49
C ARG A 483 26.44 -14.35 12.14
N ALA A 484 27.62 -14.18 11.53
CA ALA A 484 27.75 -13.54 10.21
C ALA A 484 27.05 -14.37 9.10
N ALA A 485 27.19 -15.69 9.14
CA ALA A 485 26.50 -16.60 8.23
C ALA A 485 24.98 -16.55 8.38
N ARG A 486 24.48 -16.60 9.62
CA ARG A 486 23.04 -16.52 9.91
C ARG A 486 22.44 -15.17 9.49
N SER A 487 23.13 -14.07 9.78
CA SER A 487 22.71 -12.73 9.32
C SER A 487 22.70 -12.64 7.79
N PHE A 488 23.72 -13.20 7.12
CA PHE A 488 23.76 -13.23 5.64
C PHE A 488 22.57 -14.00 5.05
N LEU A 489 22.29 -15.21 5.57
CA LEU A 489 21.12 -16.00 5.16
C LEU A 489 19.80 -15.25 5.43
N ALA A 490 19.68 -14.53 6.55
CA ALA A 490 18.52 -13.68 6.82
C ALA A 490 18.37 -12.54 5.79
N THR A 491 19.47 -11.89 5.38
CA THR A 491 19.42 -10.83 4.34
C THR A 491 19.05 -11.37 2.97
N LEU A 492 19.49 -12.59 2.60
CA LEU A 492 19.07 -13.27 1.37
C LEU A 492 17.56 -13.51 1.35
N ARG A 493 16.99 -13.98 2.47
CA ARG A 493 15.55 -14.17 2.61
C ARG A 493 14.81 -12.84 2.49
N ALA A 494 15.25 -11.81 3.22
CA ALA A 494 14.66 -10.47 3.11
C ALA A 494 14.72 -9.92 1.67
N GLY A 495 15.85 -10.10 0.97
CA GLY A 495 15.99 -9.72 -0.44
C GLY A 495 15.06 -10.49 -1.37
N SER A 496 14.80 -11.77 -1.08
CA SER A 496 13.85 -12.61 -1.81
C SER A 496 12.40 -12.13 -1.60
N LEU A 497 12.03 -11.75 -0.38
CA LEU A 497 10.73 -11.15 -0.08
C LEU A 497 10.52 -9.84 -0.84
N VAL A 498 11.50 -8.93 -0.80
CA VAL A 498 11.44 -7.65 -1.53
C VAL A 498 11.32 -7.89 -3.03
N SER A 499 12.08 -8.84 -3.58
CA SER A 499 12.03 -9.22 -4.99
C SER A 499 10.65 -9.77 -5.38
N ALA A 500 10.06 -10.63 -4.54
CA ALA A 500 8.71 -11.15 -4.75
C ALA A 500 7.65 -10.04 -4.75
N ILE A 501 7.74 -9.08 -3.83
CA ILE A 501 6.85 -7.90 -3.79
C ILE A 501 7.01 -7.04 -5.05
N LEU A 502 8.25 -6.79 -5.49
CA LEU A 502 8.54 -6.03 -6.70
C LEU A 502 7.97 -6.73 -7.96
N VAL A 503 8.22 -8.03 -8.10
CA VAL A 503 7.66 -8.84 -9.20
C VAL A 503 6.14 -8.79 -9.19
N LEU A 504 5.52 -8.97 -8.02
CA LEU A 504 4.07 -8.88 -7.88
C LEU A 504 3.55 -7.49 -8.27
N ALA A 505 4.24 -6.42 -7.85
CA ALA A 505 3.90 -5.05 -8.25
C ALA A 505 4.03 -4.82 -9.77
N LEU A 506 5.02 -5.42 -10.43
CA LEU A 506 5.19 -5.38 -11.89
C LEU A 506 4.09 -6.15 -12.62
N LEU A 507 3.73 -7.34 -12.13
CA LEU A 507 2.64 -8.16 -12.67
C LEU A 507 1.27 -7.48 -12.52
N LEU A 508 1.09 -6.67 -11.48
CA LEU A 508 -0.12 -5.90 -11.21
C LEU A 508 -0.09 -4.47 -11.76
N ARG A 509 0.99 -4.08 -12.45
CA ARG A 509 1.16 -2.73 -13.00
C ARG A 509 0.05 -2.43 -14.03
N PRO A 510 -0.62 -1.26 -13.95
CA PRO A 510 -1.61 -0.89 -14.95
C PRO A 510 -0.98 -0.64 -16.32
N VAL A 511 -1.74 -0.95 -17.37
CA VAL A 511 -1.41 -0.63 -18.78
C VAL A 511 -1.20 0.89 -18.88
N LEU A 512 0.05 1.33 -18.94
CA LEU A 512 0.39 2.74 -19.09
C LEU A 512 0.92 2.98 -20.50
N LYS A 513 0.14 3.77 -21.27
CA LYS A 513 0.45 4.61 -22.45
C LYS A 513 1.19 3.98 -23.66
N ARG A 514 2.06 2.99 -23.50
CA ARG A 514 3.10 2.64 -24.49
C ARG A 514 2.68 1.66 -25.59
N ARG A 515 1.40 1.30 -25.70
CA ARG A 515 0.96 0.21 -26.61
C ARG A 515 0.03 0.63 -27.74
N TYR A 516 -0.58 1.81 -27.67
CA TYR A 516 -1.43 2.28 -28.75
C TYR A 516 -0.66 3.34 -29.52
N PRO A 517 0.00 2.97 -30.64
CA PRO A 517 0.61 3.95 -31.52
C PRO A 517 -0.45 4.97 -31.92
N GLU A 518 0.00 6.18 -32.28
CA GLU A 518 -0.86 7.13 -32.97
C GLU A 518 -1.31 6.51 -34.29
N ALA A 519 -2.43 6.99 -34.82
CA ALA A 519 -3.01 6.42 -36.03
C ALA A 519 -2.01 6.41 -37.19
N THR A 520 -2.04 5.35 -37.99
CA THR A 520 -1.31 5.26 -39.26
C THR A 520 -1.96 6.16 -40.32
N ASP A 521 -1.22 6.46 -41.38
CA ASP A 521 -1.77 7.22 -42.51
C ASP A 521 -2.93 6.48 -43.21
N GLU A 522 -2.86 5.15 -43.27
CA GLU A 522 -3.93 4.30 -43.81
C GLU A 522 -5.23 4.42 -42.97
N GLU A 523 -5.11 4.39 -41.64
CA GLU A 523 -6.26 4.58 -40.76
C GLU A 523 -6.83 6.00 -40.88
N ARG A 524 -5.98 7.04 -40.98
CA ARG A 524 -6.42 8.42 -41.24
C ARG A 524 -7.17 8.54 -42.57
N ALA A 525 -6.67 7.90 -43.62
CA ALA A 525 -7.34 7.89 -44.93
C ALA A 525 -8.72 7.20 -44.85
N LYS A 526 -8.84 6.10 -44.10
CA LYS A 526 -10.14 5.46 -43.84
C LYS A 526 -11.10 6.39 -43.10
N VAL A 527 -10.63 7.11 -42.08
CA VAL A 527 -11.45 8.08 -41.35
C VAL A 527 -11.88 9.24 -42.24
N LYS A 528 -11.03 9.73 -43.15
CA LYS A 528 -11.39 10.75 -44.15
C LYS A 528 -12.58 10.31 -44.99
N ASN A 529 -12.62 9.03 -45.41
CA ASN A 529 -13.75 8.47 -46.14
C ASN A 529 -15.03 8.37 -45.28
N ILE A 530 -14.92 7.93 -44.02
CA ILE A 530 -16.07 7.87 -43.10
C ILE A 530 -16.65 9.27 -42.85
N ILE A 531 -15.80 10.29 -42.68
CA ILE A 531 -16.22 11.69 -42.55
C ILE A 531 -16.92 12.17 -43.82
N ALA A 532 -16.44 11.81 -45.01
CA ALA A 532 -17.09 12.20 -46.26
C ALA A 532 -18.52 11.65 -46.37
N THR A 533 -18.78 10.44 -45.85
CA THR A 533 -20.10 9.79 -45.90
C THR A 533 -21.03 10.24 -44.76
N HIS A 534 -20.54 10.25 -43.52
CA HIS A 534 -21.36 10.41 -42.30
C HIS A 534 -21.06 11.69 -41.52
N GLY A 535 -20.04 12.46 -41.91
CA GLY A 535 -19.52 13.58 -41.15
C GLY A 535 -20.28 14.89 -41.35
N ALA A 536 -21.26 15.16 -40.48
CA ALA A 536 -22.06 16.39 -40.51
C ALA A 536 -21.69 17.43 -39.42
N ASP A 537 -20.89 17.07 -38.42
CA ASP A 537 -20.48 17.99 -37.35
C ASP A 537 -19.11 18.67 -37.68
N PRO A 538 -18.93 19.97 -37.43
CA PRO A 538 -17.66 20.69 -37.56
C PRO A 538 -16.51 20.07 -36.79
N MET A 539 -16.79 19.43 -35.66
CA MET A 539 -15.77 18.79 -34.84
C MET A 539 -15.16 17.57 -35.54
N ASN A 540 -15.85 16.99 -36.53
CA ASN A 540 -15.39 15.78 -37.22
C ASN A 540 -14.09 16.00 -37.99
N GLY A 541 -13.81 17.22 -38.48
CA GLY A 541 -12.55 17.54 -39.16
C GLY A 541 -11.32 17.32 -38.28
N PHE A 542 -11.44 17.58 -36.97
CA PHE A 542 -10.37 17.41 -35.99
C PHE A 542 -10.10 15.94 -35.65
N ALA A 543 -10.96 15.01 -36.08
CA ALA A 543 -10.68 13.57 -35.98
C ALA A 543 -9.44 13.17 -36.81
N LEU A 544 -9.01 13.98 -37.79
CA LEU A 544 -7.85 13.71 -38.63
C LEU A 544 -6.51 14.22 -38.05
N LEU A 545 -6.54 14.91 -36.91
CA LEU A 545 -5.32 15.39 -36.25
C LEU A 545 -4.41 14.24 -35.80
N SER A 546 -3.10 14.49 -35.76
CA SER A 546 -2.08 13.48 -35.47
C SER A 546 -2.13 12.91 -34.04
N ASP A 547 -2.76 13.60 -33.10
CA ASP A 547 -2.92 13.16 -31.71
C ASP A 547 -3.98 12.03 -31.54
N LYS A 548 -4.79 11.81 -32.58
CA LYS A 548 -5.94 10.89 -32.52
C LYS A 548 -5.55 9.43 -32.70
N ARG A 549 -6.36 8.60 -32.06
CA ARG A 549 -6.44 7.15 -32.23
C ARG A 549 -7.87 6.80 -32.61
N TYR A 550 -8.04 5.68 -33.29
CA TYR A 550 -9.33 5.27 -33.82
C TYR A 550 -9.79 3.96 -33.22
N PHE A 551 -11.08 3.88 -32.97
CA PHE A 551 -11.80 2.65 -32.73
C PHE A 551 -12.88 2.52 -33.80
N PHE A 552 -12.75 1.52 -34.66
CA PHE A 552 -13.69 1.27 -35.75
C PHE A 552 -14.79 0.31 -35.32
N SER A 553 -15.96 0.45 -35.93
CA SER A 553 -17.01 -0.56 -35.88
C SER A 553 -16.57 -1.86 -36.56
N ASP A 554 -17.25 -2.97 -36.25
CA ASP A 554 -16.95 -4.28 -36.83
C ASP A 554 -17.17 -4.31 -38.37
N ASP A 555 -18.14 -3.55 -38.88
CA ASP A 555 -18.39 -3.34 -40.32
C ASP A 555 -17.43 -2.33 -40.96
N GLY A 556 -16.65 -1.60 -40.16
CA GLY A 556 -15.67 -0.62 -40.60
C GLY A 556 -16.23 0.72 -41.10
N ASP A 557 -17.54 0.95 -40.99
CA ASP A 557 -18.26 2.15 -41.47
C ASP A 557 -18.49 3.21 -40.38
N GLY A 558 -18.10 2.92 -39.14
CA GLY A 558 -18.16 3.83 -38.01
C GLY A 558 -16.81 4.01 -37.33
N VAL A 559 -16.55 5.19 -36.79
CA VAL A 559 -15.31 5.47 -36.04
C VAL A 559 -15.55 6.34 -34.81
N VAL A 560 -14.80 6.02 -33.75
CA VAL A 560 -14.60 6.86 -32.57
C VAL A 560 -13.16 7.35 -32.56
N ALA A 561 -12.97 8.66 -32.71
CA ALA A 561 -11.66 9.31 -32.62
C ALA A 561 -11.39 9.78 -31.18
N TYR A 562 -10.30 9.32 -30.59
CA TYR A 562 -9.97 9.59 -29.19
C TYR A 562 -8.49 9.85 -28.95
N ALA A 563 -8.19 10.62 -27.92
CA ALA A 563 -6.85 10.80 -27.37
C ALA A 563 -6.74 10.11 -26.00
N LEU A 564 -5.52 9.68 -25.65
CA LEU A 564 -5.28 8.96 -24.39
C LEU A 564 -4.49 9.82 -23.40
N TRP A 565 -5.09 10.05 -22.24
CA TRP A 565 -4.39 10.62 -21.09
C TRP A 565 -4.50 9.72 -19.86
N ARG A 566 -3.38 9.08 -19.49
CA ARG A 566 -3.29 8.07 -18.42
C ARG A 566 -4.25 6.90 -18.68
N LYS A 567 -5.38 6.85 -17.97
CA LYS A 567 -6.43 5.83 -18.10
C LYS A 567 -7.70 6.38 -18.78
N PHE A 568 -7.68 7.63 -19.24
CA PHE A 568 -8.83 8.26 -19.86
C PHE A 568 -8.69 8.21 -21.37
N ALA A 569 -9.71 7.66 -22.04
CA ALA A 569 -9.88 7.73 -23.47
C ALA A 569 -10.86 8.88 -23.75
N VAL A 570 -10.30 10.05 -24.10
CA VAL A 570 -11.06 11.27 -24.34
C VAL A 570 -11.45 11.28 -25.82
N VAL A 571 -12.71 11.02 -26.09
CA VAL A 571 -13.33 11.08 -27.42
C VAL A 571 -13.65 12.54 -27.74
N LEU A 572 -13.36 12.94 -28.97
CA LEU A 572 -13.77 14.24 -29.49
C LEU A 572 -15.14 14.11 -30.15
N ALA A 573 -16.11 14.88 -29.65
CA ALA A 573 -17.50 14.88 -30.07
C ALA A 573 -18.17 13.49 -30.01
N ASP A 574 -19.02 13.20 -30.98
CA ASP A 574 -19.80 11.97 -31.06
C ASP A 574 -19.17 10.97 -32.04
N PRO A 575 -19.45 9.65 -31.91
CA PRO A 575 -19.03 8.67 -32.92
C PRO A 575 -19.49 9.07 -34.33
N ILE A 576 -18.57 9.00 -35.29
CA ILE A 576 -18.81 9.31 -36.70
C ILE A 576 -19.27 8.02 -37.37
N CYS A 577 -20.58 7.88 -37.50
CA CYS A 577 -21.26 6.74 -38.10
C CYS A 577 -22.70 7.14 -38.45
N GLU A 578 -23.43 6.23 -39.08
CA GLU A 578 -24.88 6.34 -39.23
C GLU A 578 -25.55 6.57 -37.85
N SER A 579 -26.51 7.49 -37.79
CA SER A 579 -27.16 7.92 -36.53
C SER A 579 -27.81 6.75 -35.76
N SER A 580 -28.35 5.76 -36.47
CA SER A 580 -28.98 4.56 -35.89
C SER A 580 -27.97 3.66 -35.13
N LYS A 581 -26.70 3.64 -35.56
CA LYS A 581 -25.63 2.82 -34.98
C LYS A 581 -24.87 3.50 -33.84
N ARG A 582 -25.11 4.79 -33.59
CA ARG A 582 -24.31 5.58 -32.63
C ARG A 582 -24.37 5.05 -31.20
N ALA A 583 -25.55 4.61 -30.74
CA ALA A 583 -25.69 4.04 -29.40
C ALA A 583 -24.87 2.75 -29.23
N GLU A 584 -24.85 1.92 -30.27
CA GLU A 584 -24.02 0.71 -30.31
C GLU A 584 -22.52 1.05 -30.32
N MET A 585 -22.10 2.07 -31.07
CA MET A 585 -20.71 2.53 -31.09
C MET A 585 -20.25 3.02 -29.71
N VAL A 586 -21.07 3.82 -29.01
CA VAL A 586 -20.75 4.27 -27.64
C VAL A 586 -20.63 3.07 -26.70
N ARG A 587 -21.55 2.11 -26.79
CA ARG A 587 -21.54 0.88 -25.96
C ARG A 587 -20.30 0.03 -26.20
N THR A 588 -20.02 -0.31 -27.46
CA THR A 588 -18.88 -1.17 -27.84
C THR A 588 -17.53 -0.49 -27.56
N PHE A 589 -17.43 0.83 -27.75
CA PHE A 589 -16.25 1.59 -27.34
C PHE A 589 -16.08 1.62 -25.82
N ALA A 590 -17.16 1.77 -25.06
CA ALA A 590 -17.10 1.74 -23.60
C ALA A 590 -16.72 0.35 -23.06
N GLU A 591 -17.13 -0.73 -23.73
CA GLU A 591 -16.70 -2.11 -23.46
C GLU A 591 -15.22 -2.32 -23.84
N PHE A 592 -14.78 -1.78 -24.97
CA PHE A 592 -13.37 -1.75 -25.36
C PHE A 592 -12.51 -1.05 -24.29
N CYS A 593 -12.90 0.14 -23.84
CA CYS A 593 -12.23 0.87 -22.76
C CYS A 593 -12.19 0.05 -21.47
N ALA A 594 -13.29 -0.60 -21.09
CA ALA A 594 -13.36 -1.41 -19.88
C ALA A 594 -12.38 -2.60 -19.91
N ARG A 595 -12.21 -3.24 -21.07
CA ARG A 595 -11.20 -4.31 -21.27
C ARG A 595 -9.76 -3.81 -21.10
N GLN A 596 -9.49 -2.53 -21.30
CA GLN A 596 -8.17 -1.92 -21.16
C GLN A 596 -7.91 -1.27 -19.77
N ASP A 597 -8.88 -1.33 -18.84
CA ASP A 597 -8.87 -0.50 -17.60
C ASP A 597 -8.83 1.01 -17.91
N TRP A 598 -9.51 1.39 -18.99
CA TRP A 598 -9.71 2.78 -19.39
C TRP A 598 -11.11 3.27 -19.07
N GLU A 599 -11.22 4.58 -18.91
CA GLU A 599 -12.45 5.32 -18.69
C GLU A 599 -12.77 6.16 -19.92
N PRO A 600 -13.90 5.90 -20.62
CA PRO A 600 -14.31 6.71 -21.74
C PRO A 600 -14.85 8.07 -21.25
N LEU A 601 -14.44 9.13 -21.93
CA LEU A 601 -14.96 10.49 -21.75
C LEU A 601 -15.32 11.03 -23.13
N PHE A 602 -16.56 11.49 -23.33
CA PHE A 602 -16.97 12.10 -24.59
C PHE A 602 -17.01 13.61 -24.40
N TYR A 603 -16.10 14.33 -25.03
CA TYR A 603 -15.95 15.77 -24.88
C TYR A 603 -16.56 16.48 -26.07
N CYS A 604 -17.39 17.49 -25.82
CA CYS A 604 -18.08 18.28 -26.85
C CYS A 604 -19.09 17.50 -27.71
N SER A 605 -19.72 16.48 -27.12
CA SER A 605 -20.90 15.82 -27.70
C SER A 605 -22.02 16.82 -27.99
N HIS A 606 -22.72 16.65 -29.09
CA HIS A 606 -23.80 17.53 -29.50
C HIS A 606 -25.02 17.38 -28.57
N MET A 607 -25.76 18.48 -28.33
CA MET A 607 -26.93 18.47 -27.43
C MET A 607 -27.98 17.42 -27.80
N SER A 608 -28.16 17.13 -29.10
CA SER A 608 -29.12 16.11 -29.56
C SER A 608 -28.76 14.68 -29.14
N GLN A 609 -27.52 14.44 -28.73
CA GLN A 609 -27.04 13.12 -28.29
C GLN A 609 -27.11 12.94 -26.76
N ARG A 610 -27.54 13.97 -26.02
CA ARG A 610 -27.57 13.95 -24.56
C ARG A 610 -28.33 12.75 -24.00
N THR A 611 -29.56 12.54 -24.47
CA THR A 611 -30.43 11.43 -24.01
C THR A 611 -29.77 10.07 -24.26
N LEU A 612 -29.13 9.89 -25.42
CA LEU A 612 -28.42 8.66 -25.76
C LEU A 612 -27.32 8.33 -24.74
N TYR A 613 -26.52 9.32 -24.32
CA TYR A 613 -25.49 9.09 -23.30
C TYR A 613 -26.08 8.80 -21.91
N GLU A 614 -27.14 9.50 -21.52
CA GLU A 614 -27.82 9.30 -20.23
C GLU A 614 -28.43 7.90 -20.14
N GLU A 615 -29.08 7.42 -21.20
CA GLU A 615 -29.62 6.05 -21.30
C GLU A 615 -28.53 4.98 -21.23
N LEU A 616 -27.32 5.26 -21.74
CA LEU A 616 -26.14 4.40 -21.63
C LEU A 616 -25.42 4.50 -20.26
N GLY A 617 -25.99 5.23 -19.31
CA GLY A 617 -25.50 5.34 -17.92
C GLY A 617 -24.36 6.34 -17.72
N PHE A 618 -24.18 7.28 -18.66
CA PHE A 618 -23.28 8.42 -18.49
C PHE A 618 -24.02 9.57 -17.81
N VAL A 619 -23.26 10.38 -17.06
CA VAL A 619 -23.70 11.70 -16.61
C VAL A 619 -23.27 12.70 -17.68
N THR A 620 -24.19 13.54 -18.12
CA THR A 620 -23.90 14.60 -19.07
C THR A 620 -23.85 15.96 -18.38
N PHE A 621 -23.00 16.83 -18.88
CA PHE A 621 -22.84 18.19 -18.38
C PHE A 621 -22.49 19.15 -19.52
N LYS A 622 -23.09 20.35 -19.57
CA LYS A 622 -22.85 21.31 -20.65
C LYS A 622 -21.50 22.02 -20.48
N VAL A 623 -20.58 21.82 -21.42
CA VAL A 623 -19.22 22.39 -21.38
C VAL A 623 -19.02 23.62 -22.25
N GLY A 624 -19.91 23.86 -23.22
CA GLY A 624 -19.83 25.01 -24.10
C GLY A 624 -20.96 25.05 -25.12
N GLU A 625 -20.82 25.94 -26.10
CA GLU A 625 -21.72 26.06 -27.24
C GLU A 625 -20.91 26.36 -28.50
N ASP A 626 -21.29 25.72 -29.60
CA ASP A 626 -20.72 25.98 -30.92
C ASP A 626 -21.55 27.06 -31.63
N ALA A 627 -20.87 28.02 -32.24
CA ALA A 627 -21.49 29.20 -32.85
C ALA A 627 -21.74 28.95 -34.35
N ARG A 628 -22.99 28.67 -34.73
CA ARG A 628 -23.41 28.40 -36.11
C ARG A 628 -24.03 29.60 -36.79
N LEU A 629 -23.74 29.75 -38.08
CA LEU A 629 -24.26 30.82 -38.92
C LEU A 629 -24.77 30.21 -40.22
N ASP A 630 -26.03 30.47 -40.54
CA ASP A 630 -26.53 30.29 -41.90
C ASP A 630 -26.02 31.46 -42.77
N THR A 631 -25.25 31.12 -43.81
CA THR A 631 -24.64 32.11 -44.72
C THR A 631 -25.68 32.88 -45.54
N ALA A 632 -26.85 32.28 -45.83
CA ALA A 632 -27.93 32.92 -46.56
C ALA A 632 -28.63 33.96 -45.68
N GLU A 633 -28.84 33.64 -44.40
CA GLU A 633 -29.47 34.52 -43.41
C GLU A 633 -28.53 35.62 -42.90
N PHE A 634 -27.21 35.38 -42.91
CA PHE A 634 -26.22 36.38 -42.51
C PHE A 634 -26.23 37.59 -43.47
N LYS A 635 -26.75 38.72 -42.98
CA LYS A 635 -26.83 40.00 -43.70
C LYS A 635 -26.37 41.14 -42.79
N LEU A 636 -25.30 41.83 -43.18
CA LEU A 636 -24.77 43.01 -42.45
C LEU A 636 -25.70 44.24 -42.46
N GLN A 637 -26.85 44.15 -43.12
CA GLN A 637 -27.86 45.22 -43.19
C GLN A 637 -28.65 45.31 -41.87
N GLY A 638 -29.19 46.50 -41.56
CA GLY A 638 -29.90 46.76 -40.31
C GLY A 638 -28.99 47.20 -39.15
N GLY A 639 -29.58 47.40 -37.96
CA GLY A 639 -28.88 47.90 -36.77
C GLY A 639 -28.13 46.82 -35.97
N LYS A 640 -28.58 45.55 -36.06
CA LYS A 640 -28.05 44.43 -35.27
C LYS A 640 -26.56 44.15 -35.50
N PHE A 641 -26.05 44.39 -36.71
CA PHE A 641 -24.66 44.16 -37.10
C PHE A 641 -23.82 45.44 -37.24
N GLN A 642 -24.23 46.54 -36.59
CA GLN A 642 -23.54 47.84 -36.70
C GLN A 642 -22.04 47.74 -36.39
N ASN A 643 -21.66 46.97 -35.37
CA ASN A 643 -20.26 46.78 -34.97
C ASN A 643 -19.42 46.16 -36.09
N LEU A 644 -19.90 45.07 -36.71
CA LEU A 644 -19.21 44.39 -37.80
C LEU A 644 -19.14 45.26 -39.07
N ARG A 645 -20.21 45.98 -39.41
CA ARG A 645 -20.20 46.94 -40.53
C ARG A 645 -19.20 48.08 -40.30
N THR A 646 -19.08 48.55 -39.06
CA THR A 646 -18.13 49.62 -38.72
C THR A 646 -16.69 49.11 -38.83
N ALA A 647 -16.41 47.90 -38.36
CA ALA A 647 -15.11 47.24 -38.54
C ALA A 647 -14.75 47.07 -40.03
N ARG A 648 -15.70 46.58 -40.85
CA ARG A 648 -15.52 46.43 -42.31
C ARG A 648 -15.22 47.75 -43.01
N ASN A 649 -16.04 48.78 -42.76
CA ASN A 649 -15.85 50.10 -43.38
C ASN A 649 -14.53 50.74 -42.96
N LYS A 650 -14.10 50.57 -41.70
CA LYS A 650 -12.83 51.09 -41.20
C LYS A 650 -11.64 50.37 -41.85
N ALA A 651 -11.70 49.05 -41.97
CA ALA A 651 -10.67 48.26 -42.65
C ALA A 651 -10.53 48.65 -44.13
N GLN A 652 -11.65 48.80 -44.84
CA GLN A 652 -11.67 49.24 -46.24
C GLN A 652 -11.13 50.67 -46.40
N LYS A 653 -11.49 51.60 -45.51
CA LYS A 653 -10.94 52.97 -45.52
C LYS A 653 -9.42 53.00 -45.26
N ALA A 654 -8.91 52.03 -44.50
CA ALA A 654 -7.49 51.83 -44.28
C ALA A 654 -6.78 51.09 -45.44
N GLY A 655 -7.50 50.75 -46.51
CA GLY A 655 -6.96 50.05 -47.68
C GLY A 655 -6.65 48.57 -47.45
N LEU A 656 -7.22 47.95 -46.42
CA LEU A 656 -7.07 46.51 -46.19
C LEU A 656 -7.86 45.71 -47.22
N THR A 657 -7.27 44.64 -47.73
CA THR A 657 -7.88 43.77 -48.76
C THR A 657 -7.93 42.31 -48.30
N PHE A 658 -9.04 41.64 -48.58
CA PHE A 658 -9.22 40.21 -48.33
C PHE A 658 -8.75 39.40 -49.55
N GLN A 659 -8.10 38.27 -49.29
CA GLN A 659 -7.76 37.28 -50.30
C GLN A 659 -8.00 35.87 -49.73
N TRP A 660 -8.64 35.01 -50.53
CA TRP A 660 -8.60 33.56 -50.30
C TRP A 660 -7.32 33.01 -50.93
N TYR A 661 -6.43 32.45 -50.13
CA TYR A 661 -5.23 31.79 -50.61
C TYR A 661 -5.51 30.32 -50.90
N ASP A 662 -5.29 29.93 -52.15
CA ASP A 662 -5.20 28.54 -52.60
C ASP A 662 -3.77 28.32 -53.14
N ALA A 663 -3.12 27.26 -52.67
CA ALA A 663 -1.75 26.95 -53.09
C ALA A 663 -1.67 26.28 -54.47
N LYS A 664 -2.82 25.96 -55.09
CA LYS A 664 -2.85 25.36 -56.42
C LYS A 664 -2.84 26.44 -57.52
N PRO A 665 -2.12 26.24 -58.64
CA PRO A 665 -1.29 25.07 -58.97
C PRO A 665 0.12 25.09 -58.35
N HIS A 666 0.61 26.24 -57.89
CA HIS A 666 1.96 26.38 -57.30
C HIS A 666 1.90 27.21 -56.01
N PRO A 667 2.60 26.80 -54.93
CA PRO A 667 2.65 27.55 -53.68
C PRO A 667 3.33 28.92 -53.82
N ASP A 668 2.80 29.94 -53.14
CA ASP A 668 3.46 31.24 -52.95
C ASP A 668 4.31 31.19 -51.67
N HIS A 669 5.60 30.88 -51.82
CA HIS A 669 6.52 30.75 -50.70
C HIS A 669 6.72 32.07 -49.91
N GLY A 670 6.55 33.23 -50.54
CA GLY A 670 6.66 34.52 -49.86
C GLY A 670 5.47 34.78 -48.94
N LEU A 671 4.26 34.44 -49.39
CA LEU A 671 3.04 34.46 -48.58
C LEU A 671 3.15 33.45 -47.43
N GLU A 672 3.55 32.22 -47.72
CA GLU A 672 3.69 31.15 -46.71
C GLU A 672 4.66 31.54 -45.59
N ALA A 673 5.80 32.15 -45.94
CA ALA A 673 6.76 32.67 -44.98
C ALA A 673 6.14 33.76 -44.07
N GLN A 674 5.36 34.67 -44.64
CA GLN A 674 4.68 35.71 -43.85
C GLN A 674 3.65 35.12 -42.89
N VAL A 675 2.84 34.16 -43.33
CA VAL A 675 1.85 33.48 -42.47
C VAL A 675 2.56 32.72 -41.35
N GLN A 676 3.66 32.03 -41.65
CA GLN A 676 4.48 31.33 -40.65
C GLN A 676 5.05 32.30 -39.61
N LEU A 677 5.55 33.46 -40.04
CA LEU A 677 6.06 34.49 -39.12
C LEU A 677 4.96 35.07 -38.21
N ILE A 678 3.75 35.31 -38.74
CA ILE A 678 2.60 35.75 -37.93
C ILE A 678 2.26 34.68 -36.90
N SER A 679 2.23 33.42 -37.32
CA SER A 679 1.94 32.28 -36.48
C SER A 679 2.95 32.13 -35.33
N GLN A 680 4.24 32.22 -35.63
CA GLN A 680 5.32 32.17 -34.63
C GLN A 680 5.23 33.32 -33.64
N HIS A 681 5.11 34.55 -34.14
CA HIS A 681 4.99 35.73 -33.27
C HIS A 681 3.75 35.66 -32.37
N TRP A 682 2.62 35.16 -32.88
CA TRP A 682 1.42 34.98 -32.08
C TRP A 682 1.64 33.95 -30.95
N LEU A 683 2.36 32.86 -31.22
CA LEU A 683 2.73 31.87 -30.20
C LEU A 683 3.70 32.43 -29.16
N ASP A 684 4.67 33.26 -29.56
CA ASP A 684 5.62 33.87 -28.62
C ASP A 684 4.92 34.80 -27.61
N LEU A 685 3.79 35.40 -28.01
CA LEU A 685 2.93 36.21 -27.14
C LEU A 685 2.00 35.36 -26.25
N LYS A 686 1.93 34.04 -26.42
CA LYS A 686 1.02 33.13 -25.71
C LYS A 686 1.81 32.12 -24.87
N HIS A 687 1.54 32.08 -23.57
CA HIS A 687 2.11 31.05 -22.68
C HIS A 687 1.50 29.67 -23.00
N GLY A 688 2.33 28.63 -23.17
CA GLY A 688 1.88 27.23 -23.31
C GLY A 688 2.14 26.53 -24.66
N GLY A 689 2.57 27.25 -25.70
CA GLY A 689 2.86 26.68 -27.03
C GLY A 689 1.62 26.20 -27.81
N GLU A 690 1.84 25.43 -28.88
CA GLU A 690 0.75 24.86 -29.68
C GLU A 690 -0.08 23.84 -28.87
N MET A 691 -1.40 23.93 -29.04
CA MET A 691 -2.38 22.98 -28.49
C MET A 691 -2.85 21.99 -29.56
N THR A 692 -3.53 20.94 -29.15
CA THR A 692 -4.10 19.91 -30.02
C THR A 692 -5.44 19.44 -29.46
N PHE A 693 -5.96 18.31 -29.94
CA PHE A 693 -7.23 17.70 -29.59
C PHE A 693 -8.45 18.26 -30.32
N ASP A 694 -9.06 19.35 -29.86
CA ASP A 694 -10.18 20.00 -30.52
C ASP A 694 -9.78 21.30 -31.25
N LEU A 695 -8.47 21.54 -31.32
CA LEU A 695 -7.83 22.70 -31.94
C LEU A 695 -6.76 22.21 -32.92
N GLY A 696 -6.70 22.82 -34.10
CA GLY A 696 -5.63 22.61 -35.05
C GLY A 696 -4.32 23.21 -34.55
N SER A 697 -3.24 22.84 -35.23
CA SER A 697 -1.91 23.43 -35.05
C SER A 697 -1.44 23.99 -36.38
N PHE A 698 -0.53 24.96 -36.35
CA PHE A 698 -0.05 25.57 -37.59
C PHE A 698 0.66 24.54 -38.48
N SER A 699 0.13 24.34 -39.70
CA SER A 699 0.71 23.47 -40.71
C SER A 699 0.60 24.10 -42.10
N LEU A 700 1.76 24.28 -42.75
CA LEU A 700 1.80 24.72 -44.15
C LEU A 700 1.20 23.67 -45.09
N GLU A 701 1.37 22.38 -44.80
CA GLU A 701 0.75 21.31 -45.57
C GLU A 701 -0.77 21.41 -45.53
N PHE A 702 -1.34 21.66 -44.34
CA PHE A 702 -2.77 21.87 -44.19
C PHE A 702 -3.27 23.08 -45.00
N ILE A 703 -2.57 24.22 -44.92
CA ILE A 703 -2.91 25.43 -45.68
C ILE A 703 -2.81 25.18 -47.19
N ARG A 704 -1.80 24.43 -47.64
CA ARG A 704 -1.65 24.07 -49.06
C ARG A 704 -2.77 23.16 -49.56
N GLU A 705 -3.27 22.25 -48.72
CA GLU A 705 -4.35 21.33 -49.10
C GLU A 705 -5.74 22.02 -49.07
N HIS A 706 -6.00 22.88 -48.08
CA HIS A 706 -7.35 23.39 -47.78
C HIS A 706 -7.55 24.88 -48.08
N GLY A 707 -6.47 25.63 -48.27
CA GLY A 707 -6.46 27.09 -48.38
C GLY A 707 -6.60 27.81 -47.04
N CYS A 708 -6.45 29.14 -47.07
CA CYS A 708 -6.71 30.00 -45.92
C CYS A 708 -7.20 31.39 -46.31
N ALA A 709 -7.98 32.02 -45.42
CA ALA A 709 -8.34 33.42 -45.54
C ALA A 709 -7.19 34.30 -45.07
N ILE A 710 -6.83 35.34 -45.83
CA ILE A 710 -5.79 36.30 -45.47
C ILE A 710 -6.27 37.74 -45.67
N VAL A 711 -5.71 38.67 -44.89
CA VAL A 711 -5.89 40.12 -45.09
C VAL A 711 -4.54 40.78 -45.29
N ARG A 712 -4.45 41.60 -46.34
CA ARG A 712 -3.25 42.39 -46.69
C ARG A 712 -3.48 43.87 -46.42
N ASN A 713 -2.41 44.56 -46.04
CA ASN A 713 -2.37 46.02 -46.00
C ASN A 713 -2.07 46.63 -47.39
N PRO A 714 -2.13 47.97 -47.55
CA PRO A 714 -1.83 48.63 -48.82
C PRO A 714 -0.42 48.36 -49.36
N GLU A 715 0.55 48.09 -48.47
CA GLU A 715 1.93 47.74 -48.81
C GLU A 715 2.09 46.27 -49.22
N GLY A 716 1.01 45.48 -49.22
CA GLY A 716 1.00 44.07 -49.63
C GLY A 716 1.42 43.06 -48.55
N ARG A 717 1.68 43.52 -47.32
CA ARG A 717 2.03 42.70 -46.15
C ARG A 717 0.80 42.04 -45.54
N ILE A 718 0.93 40.80 -45.10
CA ILE A 718 -0.15 40.05 -44.43
C ILE A 718 -0.26 40.51 -42.97
N GLU A 719 -1.47 40.90 -42.58
CA GLU A 719 -1.79 41.35 -41.23
C GLU A 719 -2.41 40.24 -40.38
N THR A 720 -3.26 39.40 -40.99
CA THR A 720 -3.95 38.31 -40.29
C THR A 720 -4.34 37.20 -41.25
N PHE A 721 -4.48 35.99 -40.72
CA PHE A 721 -4.97 34.83 -41.45
C PHE A 721 -5.93 33.99 -40.59
N ALA A 722 -6.77 33.20 -41.26
CA ALA A 722 -7.56 32.16 -40.63
C ALA A 722 -7.68 30.89 -41.48
N THR A 723 -7.66 29.73 -40.83
CA THR A 723 -7.86 28.42 -41.46
C THR A 723 -9.28 27.92 -41.23
N TRP A 724 -9.80 27.16 -42.20
CA TRP A 724 -11.18 26.70 -42.19
C TRP A 724 -11.29 25.23 -42.62
N LEU A 725 -11.87 24.39 -41.77
CA LEU A 725 -12.13 22.98 -42.04
C LEU A 725 -13.45 22.79 -42.78
N CYS A 726 -13.48 21.93 -43.80
CA CYS A 726 -14.71 21.50 -44.45
C CYS A 726 -15.44 20.47 -43.58
N TYR A 727 -16.78 20.54 -43.54
CA TYR A 727 -17.64 19.46 -43.03
C TYR A 727 -18.91 19.36 -43.87
N ASP A 728 -19.74 18.33 -43.62
CA ASP A 728 -21.01 18.09 -44.31
C ASP A 728 -20.86 18.04 -45.84
N GLY A 729 -19.83 17.33 -46.32
CA GLY A 729 -19.53 17.23 -47.75
C GLY A 729 -19.14 18.56 -48.41
N GLY A 730 -18.62 19.53 -47.64
CA GLY A 730 -18.23 20.85 -48.13
C GLY A 730 -19.35 21.90 -48.05
N ARG A 731 -20.56 21.52 -47.59
CA ARG A 731 -21.65 22.47 -47.33
C ARG A 731 -21.42 23.33 -46.09
N GLY A 732 -20.48 22.94 -45.23
CA GLY A 732 -20.11 23.65 -44.02
C GLY A 732 -18.62 24.03 -43.96
N ARG A 733 -18.32 25.17 -43.31
CA ARG A 733 -16.94 25.61 -42.99
C ARG A 733 -16.78 25.91 -41.51
N SER A 734 -15.79 25.31 -40.85
CA SER A 734 -15.49 25.51 -39.43
C SER A 734 -14.20 26.29 -39.25
N LEU A 735 -14.26 27.39 -38.49
CA LEU A 735 -13.09 28.18 -38.12
C LEU A 735 -12.18 27.37 -37.19
N ASP A 736 -10.91 27.22 -37.59
CA ASP A 736 -9.89 26.53 -36.80
C ASP A 736 -8.90 27.54 -36.19
N LEU A 737 -7.91 27.97 -36.96
CA LEU A 737 -6.93 28.97 -36.50
C LEU A 737 -7.37 30.37 -36.89
N MET A 738 -7.14 31.33 -36.00
CA MET A 738 -7.21 32.75 -36.29
C MET A 738 -6.03 33.46 -35.63
N ARG A 739 -5.08 33.96 -36.43
CA ARG A 739 -3.86 34.59 -35.92
C ARG A 739 -3.58 35.87 -36.72
N GLY A 740 -3.16 36.92 -36.02
CA GLY A 740 -2.91 38.21 -36.64
C GLY A 740 -2.01 39.10 -35.80
N ARG A 741 -1.56 40.19 -36.42
CA ARG A 741 -0.80 41.28 -35.81
C ARG A 741 -1.74 42.21 -35.06
N ASN A 742 -1.23 42.93 -34.08
CA ASN A 742 -2.01 43.87 -33.26
C ASN A 742 -2.04 45.31 -33.83
N GLU A 743 -1.57 45.53 -35.06
CA GLU A 743 -1.44 46.86 -35.66
C GLU A 743 -2.80 47.47 -36.06
N PHE A 744 -3.67 46.66 -36.66
CA PHE A 744 -5.01 47.08 -37.07
C PHE A 744 -6.09 46.55 -36.11
N LYS A 745 -6.76 47.46 -35.41
CA LYS A 745 -7.90 47.11 -34.56
C LYS A 745 -9.04 46.54 -35.41
N ASP A 746 -9.67 45.48 -34.92
CA ASP A 746 -10.84 44.81 -35.51
C ASP A 746 -10.58 44.14 -36.88
N VAL A 747 -9.30 43.97 -37.28
CA VAL A 747 -8.94 43.31 -38.55
C VAL A 747 -9.40 41.85 -38.64
N MET A 748 -9.48 41.16 -37.50
CA MET A 748 -10.03 39.80 -37.44
C MET A 748 -11.53 39.78 -37.73
N ASP A 749 -12.28 40.79 -37.26
CA ASP A 749 -13.71 40.90 -37.56
C ASP A 749 -13.92 41.16 -39.06
N PHE A 750 -13.05 41.97 -39.68
CA PHE A 750 -13.04 42.16 -41.14
C PHE A 750 -12.75 40.84 -41.89
N LEU A 751 -11.70 40.10 -41.49
CA LEU A 751 -11.34 38.84 -42.13
C LEU A 751 -12.49 37.83 -42.10
N ILE A 752 -13.15 37.65 -40.94
CA ILE A 752 -14.22 36.67 -40.79
C ILE A 752 -15.44 37.08 -41.62
N VAL A 753 -15.81 38.36 -41.61
CA VAL A 753 -16.93 38.87 -42.42
C VAL A 753 -16.70 38.65 -43.92
N GLU A 754 -15.51 38.98 -44.44
CA GLU A 754 -15.17 38.75 -45.85
C GLU A 754 -15.08 37.25 -46.18
N ALA A 755 -14.61 36.41 -45.24
CA ALA A 755 -14.60 34.96 -45.42
C ALA A 755 -16.02 34.38 -45.51
N ILE A 756 -16.96 34.86 -44.68
CA ILE A 756 -18.38 34.46 -44.76
C ILE A 756 -18.98 34.85 -46.12
N ASP A 757 -18.71 36.07 -46.61
CA ASP A 757 -19.16 36.51 -47.94
C ASP A 757 -18.55 35.65 -49.06
N HIS A 758 -17.26 35.31 -48.97
CA HIS A 758 -16.59 34.40 -49.89
C HIS A 758 -17.24 33.00 -49.89
N PHE A 759 -17.51 32.44 -48.70
CA PHE A 759 -18.14 31.13 -48.57
C PHE A 759 -19.56 31.11 -49.11
N LYS A 760 -20.34 32.16 -48.85
CA LYS A 760 -21.67 32.37 -49.44
C LYS A 760 -21.61 32.37 -50.97
N ALA A 761 -20.64 33.08 -51.55
CA ALA A 761 -20.44 33.10 -53.01
C ALA A 761 -20.03 31.73 -53.57
N SER A 762 -19.31 30.91 -52.79
CA SER A 762 -18.92 29.54 -53.15
C SER A 762 -20.01 28.47 -52.92
N GLY A 763 -21.19 28.85 -52.42
CA GLY A 763 -22.31 27.94 -52.18
C GLY A 763 -22.25 27.15 -50.86
N VAL A 764 -21.36 27.51 -49.93
CA VAL A 764 -21.36 26.99 -48.56
C VAL A 764 -22.64 27.47 -47.87
N LYS A 765 -23.32 26.58 -47.14
CA LYS A 765 -24.58 26.88 -46.46
C LYS A 765 -24.36 27.36 -45.04
N GLU A 766 -23.46 26.72 -44.31
CA GLU A 766 -23.27 26.95 -42.88
C GLU A 766 -21.80 27.27 -42.54
N VAL A 767 -21.61 28.19 -41.60
CA VAL A 767 -20.30 28.50 -41.01
C VAL A 767 -20.35 28.26 -39.51
N SER A 768 -19.42 27.45 -38.99
CA SER A 768 -19.15 27.34 -37.56
C SER A 768 -17.97 28.25 -37.21
N LEU A 769 -18.15 29.14 -36.24
CA LEU A 769 -17.03 29.92 -35.67
C LEU A 769 -16.28 29.13 -34.59
N GLY A 770 -16.58 27.83 -34.44
CA GLY A 770 -16.00 26.92 -33.46
C GLY A 770 -16.64 27.03 -32.06
N ASN A 771 -16.24 26.13 -31.18
CA ASN A 771 -16.77 26.02 -29.82
C ASN A 771 -16.38 27.23 -28.92
N ALA A 772 -17.30 27.64 -28.05
CA ALA A 772 -17.10 28.64 -27.00
C ALA A 772 -17.35 27.97 -25.64
N PRO A 773 -16.28 27.61 -24.90
CA PRO A 773 -16.43 26.98 -23.59
C PRO A 773 -17.20 27.88 -22.61
N LEU A 774 -18.03 27.26 -21.77
CA LEU A 774 -18.89 27.89 -20.75
C LEU A 774 -19.96 28.88 -21.24
N ALA A 775 -20.18 28.99 -22.56
CA ALA A 775 -21.30 29.76 -23.11
C ALA A 775 -22.64 29.31 -22.49
N ASN A 776 -23.33 30.25 -21.82
CA ASN A 776 -24.65 30.05 -21.22
C ASN A 776 -24.77 28.83 -20.27
N VAL A 777 -23.69 28.42 -19.60
CA VAL A 777 -23.70 27.28 -18.67
C VAL A 777 -24.43 27.61 -17.36
N LEU A 778 -24.48 28.89 -16.98
CA LEU A 778 -25.20 29.39 -15.79
C LEU A 778 -26.62 29.89 -16.09
N ALA A 779 -27.05 29.88 -17.35
CA ALA A 779 -28.37 30.34 -17.76
C ALA A 779 -29.42 29.22 -17.78
N VAL A 780 -29.02 27.99 -17.42
CA VAL A 780 -29.94 26.87 -17.25
C VAL A 780 -30.60 27.01 -15.88
N ASP A 781 -31.79 27.60 -15.92
CA ASP A 781 -32.84 27.70 -14.90
C ASP A 781 -32.45 28.22 -13.51
N GLY A 782 -32.94 29.43 -13.23
CA GLY A 782 -32.81 30.10 -11.95
C GLY A 782 -33.54 29.37 -10.83
N GLU A 783 -32.85 28.48 -10.13
CA GLU A 783 -33.09 28.21 -8.72
C GLU A 783 -31.76 27.99 -7.99
N LYS A 784 -31.63 28.64 -6.83
CA LYS A 784 -30.50 28.51 -5.91
C LYS A 784 -30.32 27.04 -5.52
N LEU A 785 -29.19 26.43 -5.89
CA LEU A 785 -28.36 25.50 -5.10
C LEU A 785 -27.23 24.98 -6.01
N GLU A 786 -26.03 25.57 -5.96
CA GLU A 786 -24.89 25.05 -6.73
C GLU A 786 -24.61 23.59 -6.33
N SER A 787 -24.80 22.66 -7.26
CA SER A 787 -24.46 21.26 -7.08
C SER A 787 -22.93 21.10 -6.85
N ARG A 788 -22.47 19.98 -6.28
CA ARG A 788 -21.01 19.74 -6.10
C ARG A 788 -20.31 19.69 -7.46
N GLU A 789 -21.04 19.28 -8.46
CA GLU A 789 -20.66 19.11 -9.85
C GLU A 789 -20.44 20.48 -10.51
N GLU A 790 -21.36 21.43 -10.35
CA GLU A 790 -21.21 22.82 -10.84
C GLU A 790 -20.01 23.55 -10.22
N ARG A 791 -19.76 23.37 -8.91
CA ARG A 791 -18.56 23.93 -8.27
C ARG A 791 -17.26 23.36 -8.82
N ALA A 792 -17.24 22.06 -9.12
CA ALA A 792 -16.07 21.41 -9.70
C ALA A 792 -15.83 21.85 -11.15
N VAL A 793 -16.89 22.06 -11.93
CA VAL A 793 -16.81 22.64 -13.27
C VAL A 793 -16.24 24.05 -13.20
N ARG A 794 -16.83 24.92 -12.37
CA ARG A 794 -16.36 26.30 -12.22
C ARG A 794 -14.88 26.32 -11.85
N PHE A 795 -14.46 25.50 -10.90
CA PHE A 795 -13.04 25.37 -10.51
C PHE A 795 -12.13 24.91 -11.65
N LEU A 796 -12.54 23.91 -12.44
CA LEU A 796 -11.74 23.44 -13.58
C LEU A 796 -11.59 24.55 -14.62
N PHE A 797 -12.69 25.16 -15.04
CA PHE A 797 -12.65 26.13 -16.12
C PHE A 797 -12.08 27.48 -15.69
N ASP A 798 -12.23 27.93 -14.43
CA ASP A 798 -11.56 29.14 -13.92
C ASP A 798 -10.03 28.98 -13.94
N ASN A 799 -9.53 27.76 -13.73
CA ASN A 799 -8.09 27.47 -13.85
C ASN A 799 -7.63 27.37 -15.32
N PHE A 800 -8.50 27.01 -16.25
CA PHE A 800 -8.21 26.96 -17.68
C PHE A 800 -8.38 28.31 -18.41
N ASP A 801 -9.28 29.18 -17.95
CA ASP A 801 -9.51 30.52 -18.50
C ASP A 801 -8.22 31.37 -18.43
N LYS A 802 -7.37 31.11 -17.43
CA LYS A 802 -6.02 31.70 -17.31
C LYS A 802 -5.10 31.40 -18.49
N PHE A 803 -5.30 30.29 -19.20
CA PHE A 803 -4.42 29.86 -20.30
C PHE A 803 -4.99 30.19 -21.69
N TYR A 804 -6.32 30.30 -21.83
CA TYR A 804 -6.96 30.45 -23.15
C TYR A 804 -7.87 31.68 -23.31
N GLY A 805 -8.34 32.30 -22.22
CA GLY A 805 -9.21 33.48 -22.28
C GLY A 805 -10.59 33.22 -22.92
N TYR A 806 -11.24 32.11 -22.60
CA TYR A 806 -12.48 31.65 -23.23
C TYR A 806 -13.64 32.65 -23.11
N LYS A 807 -13.73 33.42 -22.02
CA LYS A 807 -14.75 34.47 -21.86
C LYS A 807 -14.64 35.57 -22.93
N SER A 808 -13.42 35.91 -23.34
CA SER A 808 -13.18 36.88 -24.41
C SER A 808 -13.63 36.33 -25.77
N LEU A 809 -13.42 35.03 -26.01
CA LEU A 809 -13.77 34.35 -27.24
C LEU A 809 -15.30 34.21 -27.43
N PHE A 810 -16.04 33.89 -26.35
CA PHE A 810 -17.51 33.87 -26.40
C PHE A 810 -18.09 35.25 -26.77
N ASN A 811 -17.63 36.30 -26.09
CA ASN A 811 -18.08 37.68 -26.37
C ASN A 811 -17.70 38.14 -27.78
N PHE A 812 -16.56 37.68 -28.30
CA PHE A 812 -16.16 37.91 -29.68
C PHE A 812 -17.17 37.29 -30.67
N LYS A 813 -17.49 36.01 -30.50
CA LYS A 813 -18.43 35.27 -31.38
C LYS A 813 -19.86 35.78 -31.28
N LYS A 814 -20.28 36.28 -30.10
CA LYS A 814 -21.62 36.85 -29.88
C LYS A 814 -21.97 38.00 -30.85
N LYS A 815 -20.97 38.75 -31.34
CA LYS A 815 -21.17 39.85 -32.31
C LYS A 815 -21.80 39.38 -33.63
N TYR A 816 -21.60 38.11 -33.98
CA TYR A 816 -22.06 37.51 -35.23
C TYR A 816 -23.50 37.00 -35.13
N LEU A 817 -24.13 37.09 -33.95
CA LEU A 817 -25.47 36.59 -33.66
C LEU A 817 -25.68 35.13 -34.13
N PRO A 818 -24.79 34.21 -33.75
CA PRO A 818 -24.90 32.82 -34.17
C PRO A 818 -26.09 32.11 -33.51
N ASP A 819 -26.53 31.04 -34.14
CA ASP A 819 -27.30 29.99 -33.50
C ASP A 819 -26.36 29.16 -32.62
N TRP A 820 -26.65 29.11 -31.31
CA TRP A 820 -25.79 28.48 -30.33
C TRP A 820 -26.18 27.02 -30.12
N GLN A 821 -25.31 26.11 -30.59
CA GLN A 821 -25.53 24.67 -30.50
C GLN A 821 -24.83 24.10 -29.25
N GLY A 822 -25.60 23.57 -28.29
CA GLY A 822 -25.07 23.11 -27.00
C GLY A 822 -24.09 21.95 -27.11
N ARG A 823 -22.96 22.05 -26.40
CA ARG A 823 -21.90 21.03 -26.32
C ARG A 823 -21.78 20.46 -24.91
N TYR A 824 -21.75 19.14 -24.83
CA TYR A 824 -21.81 18.40 -23.58
C TYR A 824 -20.59 17.50 -23.39
N LEU A 825 -20.21 17.29 -22.13
CA LEU A 825 -19.29 16.27 -21.67
C LEU A 825 -20.12 15.11 -21.13
N ALA A 826 -19.88 13.90 -21.63
CA ALA A 826 -20.43 12.67 -21.07
C ALA A 826 -19.32 11.87 -20.37
N TYR A 827 -19.54 11.52 -19.10
CA TYR A 827 -18.59 10.76 -18.29
C TYR A 827 -19.32 9.79 -17.34
N ARG A 828 -18.63 8.76 -16.85
CA ARG A 828 -19.25 7.83 -15.90
C ARG A 828 -19.37 8.44 -14.49
N PRO A 829 -20.48 8.22 -13.74
CA PRO A 829 -20.72 8.85 -12.43
C PRO A 829 -19.65 8.59 -11.35
N ARG A 830 -18.81 7.56 -11.52
CA ARG A 830 -17.81 7.13 -10.52
C ARG A 830 -16.45 7.82 -10.68
N VAL A 831 -16.32 8.71 -11.65
CA VAL A 831 -15.08 9.41 -11.98
C VAL A 831 -15.06 10.76 -11.28
N SER A 832 -13.94 11.10 -10.65
CA SER A 832 -13.75 12.44 -10.08
C SER A 832 -13.70 13.48 -11.21
N LEU A 833 -14.57 14.50 -11.14
CA LEU A 833 -14.58 15.62 -12.10
C LEU A 833 -13.21 16.31 -12.20
N ALA A 834 -12.50 16.50 -11.10
CA ALA A 834 -11.15 17.08 -11.13
C ALA A 834 -10.19 16.26 -12.02
N MET A 835 -10.28 14.93 -11.96
CA MET A 835 -9.50 14.06 -12.86
C MET A 835 -9.99 14.12 -14.30
N VAL A 836 -11.29 14.34 -14.55
CA VAL A 836 -11.83 14.56 -15.89
C VAL A 836 -11.27 15.83 -16.49
N GLY A 837 -11.28 16.95 -15.76
CA GLY A 837 -10.72 18.20 -16.27
C GLY A 837 -9.20 18.14 -16.47
N LEU A 838 -8.45 17.44 -15.61
CA LEU A 838 -7.04 17.15 -15.87
C LEU A 838 -6.82 16.27 -17.11
N ALA A 839 -7.74 15.34 -17.39
CA ALA A 839 -7.66 14.51 -18.60
C ALA A 839 -7.89 15.34 -19.86
N ILE A 840 -8.90 16.22 -19.83
CA ILE A 840 -9.16 17.19 -20.90
C ILE A 840 -7.92 18.07 -21.07
N ALA A 841 -7.37 18.66 -20.01
CA ALA A 841 -6.17 19.50 -20.11
C ALA A 841 -4.98 18.75 -20.71
N GLY A 842 -4.81 17.51 -20.25
CA GLY A 842 -3.70 16.66 -20.62
C GLY A 842 -3.73 16.20 -22.08
N VAL A 843 -4.90 16.13 -22.73
CA VAL A 843 -4.98 15.85 -24.18
C VAL A 843 -4.77 17.10 -25.05
N HIS A 844 -5.10 18.29 -24.56
CA HIS A 844 -4.86 19.54 -25.29
C HIS A 844 -3.40 20.00 -25.25
N LEU A 845 -2.61 19.53 -24.26
CA LEU A 845 -1.22 19.92 -24.05
C LEU A 845 -0.26 18.83 -24.54
N PRO A 846 0.25 18.88 -25.80
CA PRO A 846 1.10 17.84 -26.37
C PRO A 846 2.43 17.67 -25.61
N LYS A 847 2.99 18.76 -25.06
CA LYS A 847 4.21 18.75 -24.22
C LYS A 847 3.94 18.39 -22.74
N GLY A 848 2.68 18.14 -22.39
CA GLY A 848 2.22 17.89 -21.03
C GLY A 848 2.32 19.12 -20.11
N PHE A 849 1.85 18.97 -18.88
CA PHE A 849 1.77 20.06 -17.89
C PHE A 849 3.13 20.70 -17.53
N VAL A 850 4.24 19.99 -17.73
CA VAL A 850 5.59 20.52 -17.46
C VAL A 850 5.96 21.64 -18.44
N GLY A 851 5.43 21.60 -19.68
CA GLY A 851 5.63 22.67 -20.66
C GLY A 851 5.02 24.00 -20.21
N LEU A 852 3.94 23.95 -19.43
CA LEU A 852 3.22 25.11 -18.91
C LEU A 852 3.97 25.87 -17.81
N VAL A 853 4.87 25.19 -17.10
CA VAL A 853 5.67 25.76 -15.99
C VAL A 853 6.97 26.38 -16.49
N ARG A 854 7.40 26.03 -17.71
CA ARG A 854 8.64 26.51 -18.34
C ARG A 854 8.42 27.63 -19.36
N SER A 855 7.17 27.95 -19.68
CA SER A 855 6.73 29.06 -20.56
C SER A 855 6.11 30.18 -19.74
#